data_AF-A0A9N8PX74-F1
#
_entry.id   AF-A0A9N8PX74-F1
#
_cell.length_a   1.000
_cell.length_b   1.000
_cell.length_c   1.000
_cell.angle_alpha   90.00
_cell.angle_beta   90.00
_cell.angle_gamma   90.00
#
_symmetry.space_group_name_H-M   'P 1'
#
loop_
_entity.id
_entity.type
_entity.pdbx_description
1 polymer ?
#
loop_
_entity_poly.entity_id
_entity_poly.type
_entity_poly.pdbx_seq_one_letter_code
_entity_poly.pdbx_strand_id
1 'polypeptide(L)'
;MERFCCSVFIISVLFVLNVHESVERIWVTTDELENHINPEDLLEFMNIHQNATTKADYTAPTEAGYAELMDPVTALPVPGSVECFGLGSLSSTIMSLFQMKPDSVNAVNTHFYFSSRNMINRTQVFPGSQFGLDWVDFKANRKTVLIVHGFMSHSNASWVHDMTRAFLAWGDVNVIAVDWSGGGNTWKYWRAVANTRRVGSDVVTFMRQLIATTGARIKDFHFVGHSLGAHIASYASFHLGKVARITGLDPAQPCFRTSDSTERLDATDADFVDIIHTNGRLLSRIGFGFPDPTGHADFYPNGGMKQPGCYNNTKSLWSKLLPFSPTKLQQAICSHGRAYLLFTESLINNNCTFRGHKWDLTYEGVNTSLKAICDRSGSCSEMGIRADGSRGAPPARGPYFVLTTDKEPYCATEWQLLHPQPDLLRDLRKGFLLNRFQNNTTTVPPNTEYADPMGREEPTATSGTTTQQPWYKRWFGLFWLVTLLASSGCLYLMLQPAVERGVDVNFTPDTSYIDWTTTFPAVTLCELHNTKTTQRRFTDLYPEFVEPMNNNLRRYVTDVLFARGYCTGELCAPCGAGVACDVPWRSLIENVHRSCGEMVSECEYNGAVFPCCEYFRAVDSERGPCFSFNSLQRKADLALFVVNRTTGPGVLKFRLLADAEISVHSTEELSTNNLDGKLKNVVHTLSENRADILFSIVEVVNDQLLANTDISVRECRYLHETIDNPFYTYPVYSYGACKLALSTEEAYQHCKCVHPARDLSYKPMYCNYTGINCWHTYENNIKVKAGVDKHAKELCLPSCVESEVTTINFAARWTPEESGEGAAVEVKMVSLPTLRYQRNLLRDNLDLVVFCMFQLLLEESWDCFSAHQF
;
A
#
# COMPACT_ATOMS: atom_id res chain seq x y z
N MET A 1 -27.04 -17.15 26.27
CA MET A 1 -26.58 -18.54 26.08
C MET A 1 -25.08 -18.59 25.86
N GLU A 2 -24.52 -17.73 25.00
CA GLU A 2 -23.06 -17.52 24.83
C GLU A 2 -22.33 -17.32 26.17
N ARG A 3 -22.80 -16.38 27.01
CA ARG A 3 -22.21 -16.10 28.32
C ARG A 3 -22.21 -17.28 29.30
N PHE A 4 -23.12 -18.24 29.15
CA PHE A 4 -23.19 -19.42 30.04
C PHE A 4 -22.21 -20.50 29.58
N CYS A 5 -21.88 -20.55 28.28
CA CYS A 5 -20.96 -21.54 27.72
C CYS A 5 -19.49 -21.17 28.01
N CYS A 6 -19.13 -19.87 27.97
CA CYS A 6 -17.78 -19.41 28.36
C CYS A 6 -17.47 -19.75 29.82
N SER A 7 -18.38 -19.46 30.75
CA SER A 7 -18.12 -19.62 32.19
C SER A 7 -17.90 -21.07 32.62
N VAL A 8 -18.58 -22.04 32.00
CA VAL A 8 -18.45 -23.47 32.36
C VAL A 8 -17.16 -24.07 31.80
N PHE A 9 -16.70 -23.60 30.65
CA PHE A 9 -15.43 -24.00 30.04
C PHE A 9 -14.23 -23.43 30.81
N ILE A 10 -14.33 -22.18 31.25
CA ILE A 10 -13.26 -21.46 31.97
C ILE A 10 -13.02 -22.06 33.38
N ILE A 11 -14.09 -22.41 34.12
CA ILE A 11 -13.96 -23.08 35.43
C ILE A 11 -13.29 -24.47 35.29
N SER A 12 -13.50 -25.13 34.16
CA SER A 12 -12.96 -26.46 33.86
C SER A 12 -11.46 -26.41 33.52
N VAL A 13 -11.02 -25.35 32.85
CA VAL A 13 -9.61 -25.13 32.45
C VAL A 13 -8.77 -24.59 33.61
N LEU A 14 -9.32 -23.66 34.40
CA LEU A 14 -8.65 -23.09 35.58
C LEU A 14 -8.34 -24.12 36.68
N PHE A 15 -9.11 -25.21 36.77
CA PHE A 15 -8.86 -26.28 37.74
C PHE A 15 -7.80 -27.31 37.28
N VAL A 16 -7.48 -27.34 35.99
CA VAL A 16 -6.50 -28.27 35.39
C VAL A 16 -5.10 -27.64 35.32
N LEU A 17 -4.99 -26.31 35.22
CA LEU A 17 -3.73 -25.58 34.98
C LEU A 17 -2.97 -25.13 36.25
N ASN A 18 -3.10 -25.86 37.37
CA ASN A 18 -2.35 -25.54 38.59
C ASN A 18 -0.86 -25.90 38.45
N VAL A 19 -0.10 -25.08 37.72
CA VAL A 19 1.36 -25.11 37.62
C VAL A 19 1.91 -23.81 38.19
N HIS A 20 2.69 -23.98 39.26
CA HIS A 20 3.37 -22.97 40.04
C HIS A 20 4.47 -22.24 39.22
N GLU A 21 4.62 -20.94 39.48
CA GLU A 21 5.77 -20.07 39.15
C GLU A 21 6.09 -19.76 37.66
N SER A 22 5.42 -18.73 37.11
CA SER A 22 6.07 -17.64 36.36
C SER A 22 5.05 -16.54 36.09
N VAL A 23 5.10 -15.47 36.88
CA VAL A 23 4.13 -14.39 36.94
C VAL A 23 4.53 -13.22 36.03
N GLU A 24 3.53 -12.68 35.32
CA GLU A 24 3.39 -11.32 34.76
C GLU A 24 4.26 -10.89 33.56
N ARG A 25 3.76 -11.12 32.33
CA ARG A 25 3.83 -10.15 31.21
C ARG A 25 2.58 -10.24 30.34
N ILE A 26 1.91 -9.10 30.13
CA ILE A 26 0.72 -8.96 29.28
C ILE A 26 1.16 -8.42 27.91
N TRP A 27 0.77 -9.11 26.84
CA TRP A 27 1.13 -8.84 25.44
C TRP A 27 0.02 -8.07 24.71
N VAL A 28 0.39 -7.37 23.64
CA VAL A 28 -0.54 -6.78 22.65
C VAL A 28 -0.16 -7.31 21.27
N THR A 29 -1.15 -7.68 20.47
CA THR A 29 -1.00 -8.32 19.15
C THR A 29 -0.79 -7.29 18.03
N THR A 30 -0.19 -7.75 16.94
CA THR A 30 0.21 -6.94 15.78
C THR A 30 -0.95 -6.27 15.04
N ASP A 31 -2.16 -6.84 15.12
CA ASP A 31 -3.38 -6.29 14.50
C ASP A 31 -3.75 -4.89 15.03
N GLU A 32 -3.26 -4.51 16.22
CA GLU A 32 -3.50 -3.19 16.82
C GLU A 32 -2.58 -2.08 16.28
N LEU A 33 -1.49 -2.42 15.56
CA LEU A 33 -0.62 -1.45 14.87
C LEU A 33 -0.98 -1.25 13.40
N GLU A 34 -1.74 -2.17 12.81
CA GLU A 34 -1.97 -2.24 11.35
C GLU A 34 -3.06 -1.31 10.83
N ASN A 35 -3.75 -0.57 11.70
CA ASN A 35 -4.76 0.39 11.31
C ASN A 35 -4.55 1.72 12.04
N HIS A 36 -3.70 2.59 11.50
CA HIS A 36 -4.07 3.88 10.90
C HIS A 36 -2.81 4.76 10.75
N ILE A 37 -2.61 5.21 9.52
CA ILE A 37 -1.54 6.14 9.12
C ILE A 37 -2.11 7.56 9.21
N ASN A 38 -1.29 8.50 9.68
CA ASN A 38 -1.62 9.91 9.79
C ASN A 38 -2.02 10.50 8.42
N PRO A 39 -3.17 11.20 8.32
CA PRO A 39 -3.58 11.87 7.09
C PRO A 39 -2.60 12.93 6.59
N GLU A 40 -1.81 13.55 7.48
CA GLU A 40 -0.84 14.59 7.11
C GLU A 40 0.43 14.00 6.48
N ASP A 41 0.90 12.86 6.97
CA ASP A 41 2.00 12.09 6.35
C ASP A 41 1.53 11.43 5.04
N LEU A 42 0.25 11.01 4.99
CA LEU A 42 -0.41 10.56 3.77
C LEU A 42 -0.62 11.72 2.77
N LEU A 43 -0.87 12.95 3.24
CA LEU A 43 -0.99 14.15 2.40
C LEU A 43 0.36 14.64 1.89
N GLU A 44 1.45 14.54 2.68
CA GLU A 44 2.82 14.79 2.21
C GLU A 44 3.20 13.74 1.14
N PHE A 45 2.89 12.47 1.38
CA PHE A 45 3.01 11.37 0.40
C PHE A 45 2.16 11.61 -0.87
N MET A 46 0.91 12.04 -0.75
CA MET A 46 0.00 12.31 -1.87
C MET A 46 0.38 13.60 -2.63
N ASN A 47 0.87 14.65 -1.95
CA ASN A 47 1.28 15.92 -2.58
C ASN A 47 2.58 15.79 -3.36
N ILE A 48 3.49 14.88 -2.99
CA ILE A 48 4.67 14.55 -3.80
C ILE A 48 4.24 13.94 -5.14
N HIS A 49 3.19 13.10 -5.15
CA HIS A 49 2.63 12.55 -6.38
C HIS A 49 1.85 13.55 -7.23
N GLN A 50 1.32 14.64 -6.65
CA GLN A 50 0.67 15.72 -7.40
C GLN A 50 1.62 16.83 -7.88
N ASN A 51 2.75 17.08 -7.19
CA ASN A 51 3.68 18.15 -7.55
C ASN A 51 4.87 17.69 -8.41
N ALA A 52 5.04 16.40 -8.65
CA ALA A 52 5.96 15.90 -9.70
C ALA A 52 5.50 16.27 -11.13
N THR A 53 4.26 16.74 -11.31
CA THR A 53 3.70 17.15 -12.61
C THR A 53 3.85 18.63 -12.98
N THR A 54 4.54 19.47 -12.20
CA THR A 54 4.76 20.87 -12.62
C THR A 54 6.17 21.41 -12.33
N LYS A 55 6.96 21.48 -13.41
CA LYS A 55 8.15 22.32 -13.64
C LYS A 55 9.36 22.16 -12.71
N ALA A 56 10.35 21.39 -13.18
CA ALA A 56 11.75 21.78 -13.12
C ALA A 56 12.50 21.21 -14.34
N ASP A 57 13.04 22.11 -15.15
CA ASP A 57 13.95 21.84 -16.26
C ASP A 57 15.35 21.62 -15.69
N TYR A 58 15.74 20.36 -15.50
CA TYR A 58 17.13 19.96 -15.24
C TYR A 58 17.36 18.55 -15.78
N THR A 59 18.27 18.44 -16.74
CA THR A 59 18.84 17.18 -17.23
C THR A 59 19.73 16.58 -16.13
N ALA A 60 19.36 15.40 -15.61
CA ALA A 60 20.20 14.60 -14.71
C ALA A 60 20.32 13.15 -15.24
N PRO A 61 21.47 12.48 -15.02
CA PRO A 61 21.86 11.26 -15.72
C PRO A 61 21.22 10.00 -15.12
N THR A 62 21.09 8.97 -15.96
CA THR A 62 20.66 7.59 -15.70
C THR A 62 21.09 7.02 -14.33
N GLU A 63 20.12 6.71 -13.47
CA GLU A 63 20.31 6.08 -12.15
C GLU A 63 20.67 4.59 -12.26
N ALA A 64 21.83 4.21 -11.74
CA ALA A 64 22.26 2.82 -11.55
C ALA A 64 21.72 2.27 -10.21
N GLY A 65 21.26 1.01 -10.21
CA GLY A 65 20.69 0.34 -9.04
C GLY A 65 21.72 -0.14 -8.02
N TYR A 66 21.39 -0.04 -6.73
CA TYR A 66 22.22 -0.42 -5.57
C TYR A 66 22.77 -1.86 -5.62
N ALA A 67 22.03 -2.78 -6.24
CA ALA A 67 22.35 -4.22 -6.27
C ALA A 67 23.47 -4.59 -7.26
N GLU A 68 23.71 -3.79 -8.30
CA GLU A 68 24.69 -4.10 -9.35
C GLU A 68 26.14 -3.76 -8.94
N LEU A 69 26.33 -3.10 -7.79
CA LEU A 69 27.61 -2.52 -7.39
C LEU A 69 28.26 -3.19 -6.17
N MET A 70 27.57 -4.15 -5.53
CA MET A 70 28.08 -4.86 -4.35
C MET A 70 28.92 -6.08 -4.74
N ASP A 71 30.21 -6.08 -4.39
CA ASP A 71 31.03 -7.29 -4.39
C ASP A 71 30.58 -8.22 -3.23
N PRO A 72 30.35 -9.53 -3.48
CA PRO A 72 29.72 -10.45 -2.52
C PRO A 72 30.56 -10.79 -1.27
N VAL A 73 31.73 -10.18 -1.07
CA VAL A 73 32.72 -10.58 -0.05
C VAL A 73 32.63 -9.77 1.27
N THR A 74 31.86 -8.67 1.32
CA THR A 74 31.87 -7.73 2.47
C THR A 74 30.59 -7.66 3.31
N ALA A 75 29.50 -8.33 2.91
CA ALA A 75 28.23 -8.27 3.64
C ALA A 75 28.29 -9.07 4.95
N LEU A 76 27.93 -8.44 6.08
CA LEU A 76 27.82 -9.12 7.37
C LEU A 76 26.72 -10.20 7.33
N PRO A 77 26.89 -11.34 8.01
CA PRO A 77 25.80 -12.29 8.20
C PRO A 77 24.67 -11.62 8.98
N VAL A 78 23.51 -11.47 8.35
CA VAL A 78 22.30 -10.94 9.00
C VAL A 78 21.60 -12.10 9.72
N PRO A 79 21.35 -12.02 11.04
CA PRO A 79 20.60 -13.03 11.76
C PRO A 79 19.22 -13.26 11.11
N GLY A 80 18.85 -14.52 10.91
CA GLY A 80 17.65 -14.91 10.15
C GLY A 80 16.31 -14.71 10.87
N SER A 81 16.29 -14.11 12.06
CA SER A 81 15.06 -13.94 12.86
C SER A 81 15.23 -12.82 13.90
N VAL A 82 14.18 -12.02 14.14
CA VAL A 82 14.12 -11.03 15.23
C VAL A 82 13.03 -11.42 16.22
N GLU A 83 13.37 -11.57 17.50
CA GLU A 83 12.48 -12.13 18.52
C GLU A 83 11.46 -11.10 19.05
N CYS A 84 10.37 -10.89 18.29
CA CYS A 84 9.31 -9.95 18.68
C CYS A 84 8.49 -10.33 19.93
N PHE A 85 8.47 -11.62 20.32
CA PHE A 85 7.51 -12.17 21.29
C PHE A 85 8.11 -12.70 22.60
N GLY A 86 9.44 -12.64 22.78
CA GLY A 86 10.10 -13.06 24.03
C GLY A 86 9.83 -14.51 24.47
N LEU A 87 9.65 -15.43 23.51
CA LEU A 87 9.31 -16.84 23.74
C LEU A 87 10.53 -17.78 23.79
N GLY A 88 11.75 -17.24 23.72
CA GLY A 88 12.99 -18.00 23.74
C GLY A 88 13.08 -19.04 22.63
N SER A 89 13.71 -20.18 22.88
CA SER A 89 13.95 -21.24 21.87
C SER A 89 12.69 -21.89 21.27
N LEU A 90 11.52 -21.77 21.95
CA LEU A 90 10.22 -22.20 21.41
C LEU A 90 9.77 -21.32 20.22
N SER A 91 10.32 -20.11 20.09
CA SER A 91 9.99 -19.16 19.02
C SER A 91 10.42 -19.66 17.64
N SER A 92 11.50 -20.43 17.51
CA SER A 92 12.03 -20.86 16.21
C SER A 92 11.00 -21.61 15.34
N THR A 93 10.12 -22.39 15.96
CA THR A 93 9.04 -23.13 15.30
C THR A 93 7.87 -22.21 14.91
N ILE A 94 7.49 -21.27 15.78
CA ILE A 94 6.39 -20.32 15.56
C ILE A 94 6.79 -19.19 14.59
N MET A 95 8.05 -18.76 14.60
CA MET A 95 8.61 -17.72 13.72
C MET A 95 8.70 -18.15 12.26
N SER A 96 8.75 -19.47 12.00
CA SER A 96 8.65 -20.02 10.64
C SER A 96 7.27 -19.78 10.00
N LEU A 97 6.20 -19.71 10.82
CA LEU A 97 4.83 -19.44 10.38
C LEU A 97 4.58 -17.97 10.02
N PHE A 98 5.28 -17.02 10.66
CA PHE A 98 5.08 -15.57 10.44
C PHE A 98 6.06 -14.93 9.44
N GLN A 99 6.95 -15.71 8.79
CA GLN A 99 8.00 -15.23 7.88
C GLN A 99 8.80 -14.03 8.44
N MET A 100 9.26 -14.12 9.69
CA MET A 100 10.03 -13.05 10.37
C MET A 100 11.49 -12.93 9.92
N LYS A 101 11.76 -13.23 8.64
CA LYS A 101 13.08 -13.09 8.03
C LYS A 101 13.23 -11.67 7.46
N PRO A 102 14.41 -11.03 7.62
CA PRO A 102 14.69 -9.78 6.93
C PRO A 102 14.61 -9.97 5.41
N ASP A 103 14.11 -8.96 4.73
CA ASP A 103 14.04 -8.92 3.29
C ASP A 103 15.42 -8.89 2.63
N SER A 104 15.46 -9.27 1.35
CA SER A 104 16.69 -9.20 0.55
C SER A 104 17.16 -7.74 0.40
N VAL A 105 18.45 -7.56 0.10
CA VAL A 105 19.05 -6.24 -0.21
C VAL A 105 18.22 -5.47 -1.22
N ASN A 106 17.80 -6.14 -2.28
CA ASN A 106 17.09 -5.52 -3.41
C ASN A 106 15.68 -5.09 -3.03
N ALA A 107 15.06 -5.79 -2.07
CA ALA A 107 13.72 -5.46 -1.60
C ALA A 107 13.74 -4.31 -0.57
N VAL A 108 14.76 -4.27 0.31
CA VAL A 108 14.92 -3.14 1.26
C VAL A 108 15.41 -1.89 0.54
N ASN A 109 16.32 -2.05 -0.43
CA ASN A 109 16.91 -1.03 -1.29
C ASN A 109 17.36 0.23 -0.52
N THR A 110 18.32 0.06 0.38
CA THR A 110 18.82 1.15 1.25
C THR A 110 19.61 2.19 0.43
N HIS A 111 19.18 3.45 0.41
CA HIS A 111 19.90 4.56 -0.24
C HIS A 111 20.61 5.48 0.75
N PHE A 112 21.71 6.11 0.32
CA PHE A 112 22.48 7.07 1.11
C PHE A 112 22.57 8.41 0.39
N TYR A 113 22.17 9.48 1.05
CA TYR A 113 22.20 10.85 0.50
C TYR A 113 23.13 11.74 1.31
N PHE A 114 24.15 12.28 0.66
CA PHE A 114 25.14 13.16 1.25
C PHE A 114 24.75 14.63 1.15
N SER A 115 25.11 15.43 2.15
CA SER A 115 25.03 16.89 2.14
C SER A 115 26.17 17.52 2.95
N SER A 116 26.62 18.71 2.54
CA SER A 116 27.60 19.52 3.25
C SER A 116 27.24 21.01 3.17
N ARG A 117 27.95 21.85 3.91
CA ARG A 117 27.73 23.31 3.86
C ARG A 117 27.98 23.90 2.47
N ASN A 118 28.91 23.32 1.71
CA ASN A 118 29.22 23.75 0.34
C ASN A 118 28.35 23.03 -0.70
N MET A 119 27.67 21.96 -0.31
CA MET A 119 26.81 21.15 -1.15
C MET A 119 25.50 20.86 -0.41
N ILE A 120 24.65 21.89 -0.31
CA ILE A 120 23.41 21.84 0.47
C ILE A 120 22.39 20.91 -0.20
N ASN A 121 22.39 20.84 -1.53
CA ASN A 121 21.54 19.92 -2.26
C ASN A 121 22.03 18.48 -2.05
N ARG A 122 21.12 17.63 -1.59
CA ARG A 122 21.44 16.22 -1.34
C ARG A 122 21.92 15.54 -2.61
N THR A 123 22.99 14.79 -2.50
CA THR A 123 23.56 14.02 -3.62
C THR A 123 23.64 12.57 -3.20
N GLN A 124 23.12 11.67 -4.02
CA GLN A 124 23.19 10.24 -3.71
C GLN A 124 24.64 9.76 -3.80
N VAL A 125 25.03 8.96 -2.81
CA VAL A 125 26.30 8.23 -2.79
C VAL A 125 25.97 6.74 -2.71
N PHE A 126 26.70 5.93 -3.45
CA PHE A 126 26.44 4.50 -3.55
C PHE A 126 27.51 3.74 -2.78
N PRO A 127 27.24 2.56 -2.22
CA PRO A 127 28.31 1.63 -1.85
C PRO A 127 28.89 0.95 -3.11
N GLY A 128 30.03 0.26 -2.96
CA GLY A 128 30.65 -0.50 -4.04
C GLY A 128 31.60 0.31 -4.93
N SER A 129 31.83 -0.15 -6.16
CA SER A 129 32.83 0.45 -7.07
C SER A 129 32.51 1.90 -7.48
N GLN A 130 31.24 2.28 -7.52
CA GLN A 130 30.77 3.64 -7.80
C GLN A 130 30.51 4.43 -6.52
N PHE A 131 31.48 4.44 -5.60
CA PHE A 131 31.28 4.98 -4.25
C PHE A 131 30.82 6.45 -4.22
N GLY A 132 31.18 7.21 -5.26
CA GLY A 132 30.67 8.56 -5.49
C GLY A 132 31.19 9.62 -4.53
N LEU A 133 32.18 9.29 -3.69
CA LEU A 133 32.78 10.29 -2.79
C LEU A 133 33.60 11.36 -3.53
N ASP A 134 34.10 11.06 -4.72
CA ASP A 134 34.93 11.99 -5.51
C ASP A 134 34.13 13.19 -6.06
N TRP A 135 32.81 13.07 -6.19
CA TRP A 135 31.94 14.13 -6.70
C TRP A 135 31.18 14.89 -5.62
N VAL A 136 31.40 14.56 -4.33
CA VAL A 136 30.81 15.27 -3.19
C VAL A 136 31.89 15.94 -2.34
N ASP A 137 31.51 16.98 -1.59
CA ASP A 137 32.42 17.69 -0.65
C ASP A 137 32.57 16.95 0.69
N PHE A 138 32.85 15.65 0.66
CA PHE A 138 33.13 14.87 1.87
C PHE A 138 34.54 15.19 2.39
N LYS A 139 34.67 15.48 3.69
CA LYS A 139 35.99 15.64 4.33
C LYS A 139 36.12 14.78 5.58
N ALA A 140 37.15 13.94 5.62
CA ALA A 140 37.39 12.98 6.70
C ALA A 140 37.64 13.61 8.08
N ASN A 141 38.09 14.87 8.12
CA ASN A 141 38.32 15.62 9.35
C ASN A 141 37.07 16.32 9.90
N ARG A 142 35.95 16.30 9.18
CA ARG A 142 34.65 16.81 9.65
C ARG A 142 33.94 15.72 10.43
N LYS A 143 33.17 16.13 11.45
CA LYS A 143 32.21 15.22 12.07
C LYS A 143 31.22 14.73 11.01
N THR A 144 30.89 13.44 11.05
CA THR A 144 29.91 12.85 10.13
C THR A 144 28.67 12.45 10.89
N VAL A 145 27.53 13.02 10.49
CA VAL A 145 26.22 12.77 11.09
C VAL A 145 25.43 11.84 10.18
N LEU A 146 24.97 10.72 10.72
CA LEU A 146 24.06 9.81 10.04
C LEU A 146 22.65 10.04 10.56
N ILE A 147 21.69 10.34 9.68
CA ILE A 147 20.27 10.50 10.04
C ILE A 147 19.50 9.30 9.51
N VAL A 148 18.83 8.56 10.39
CA VAL A 148 18.07 7.34 10.07
C VAL A 148 16.61 7.50 10.48
N HIS A 149 15.70 7.44 9.52
CA HIS A 149 14.25 7.54 9.76
C HIS A 149 13.64 6.25 10.33
N GLY A 150 12.37 6.33 10.73
CA GLY A 150 11.60 5.25 11.34
C GLY A 150 10.65 4.51 10.40
N PHE A 151 9.71 3.78 11.01
CA PHE A 151 8.58 3.11 10.35
C PHE A 151 7.72 4.11 9.58
N MET A 152 7.28 3.77 8.36
CA MET A 152 6.41 4.61 7.53
C MET A 152 6.93 6.03 7.30
N SER A 153 8.24 6.15 7.08
CA SER A 153 8.93 7.42 6.83
C SER A 153 9.94 7.23 5.69
N HIS A 154 10.61 8.31 5.29
CA HIS A 154 11.59 8.29 4.21
C HIS A 154 12.59 9.44 4.35
N SER A 155 13.73 9.34 3.66
CA SER A 155 14.78 10.38 3.72
C SER A 155 14.34 11.72 3.14
N ASN A 156 13.30 11.74 2.30
CA ASN A 156 12.76 12.96 1.70
C ASN A 156 11.74 13.70 2.59
N ALA A 157 11.51 13.24 3.82
CA ALA A 157 10.51 13.84 4.70
C ALA A 157 10.99 15.21 5.17
N SER A 158 10.06 16.16 5.30
CA SER A 158 10.33 17.52 5.78
C SER A 158 11.28 17.57 6.99
N TRP A 159 11.03 16.72 8.00
CA TRP A 159 11.85 16.68 9.22
C TRP A 159 13.31 16.26 8.99
N VAL A 160 13.58 15.37 8.03
CA VAL A 160 14.96 14.93 7.69
C VAL A 160 15.71 16.07 7.01
N HIS A 161 15.04 16.79 6.10
CA HIS A 161 15.57 17.98 5.45
C HIS A 161 15.84 19.10 6.45
N ASP A 162 14.90 19.36 7.35
CA ASP A 162 15.03 20.39 8.39
C ASP A 162 16.18 20.09 9.33
N MET A 163 16.30 18.84 9.79
CA MET A 163 17.41 18.41 10.63
C MET A 163 18.76 18.48 9.89
N THR A 164 18.79 18.08 8.62
CA THR A 164 20.00 18.19 7.77
C THR A 164 20.45 19.64 7.69
N ARG A 165 19.55 20.57 7.35
CA ARG A 165 19.84 22.01 7.30
C ARG A 165 20.31 22.54 8.66
N ALA A 166 19.67 22.11 9.74
CA ALA A 166 20.04 22.49 11.10
C ALA A 166 21.48 22.06 11.44
N PHE A 167 21.89 20.84 11.09
CA PHE A 167 23.26 20.38 11.29
C PHE A 167 24.29 21.16 10.47
N LEU A 168 23.99 21.45 9.20
CA LEU A 168 24.86 22.24 8.32
C LEU A 168 25.02 23.70 8.78
N ALA A 169 23.96 24.26 9.38
CA ALA A 169 23.99 25.57 10.02
C ALA A 169 24.77 25.53 11.35
N TRP A 170 24.63 24.47 12.13
CA TRP A 170 25.28 24.30 13.43
C TRP A 170 26.80 24.16 13.33
N GLY A 171 27.32 23.41 12.34
CA GLY A 171 28.75 23.13 12.22
C GLY A 171 29.19 22.79 10.79
N ASP A 172 30.50 22.76 10.56
CA ASP A 172 31.06 22.24 9.30
C ASP A 172 31.12 20.71 9.42
N VAL A 173 30.05 20.05 9.01
CA VAL A 173 29.83 18.60 9.16
C VAL A 173 29.51 17.96 7.81
N ASN A 174 29.77 16.66 7.73
CA ASN A 174 29.21 15.79 6.69
C ASN A 174 27.86 15.27 7.19
N VAL A 175 26.78 15.40 6.43
CA VAL A 175 25.49 14.78 6.78
C VAL A 175 25.16 13.70 5.76
N ILE A 176 24.76 12.53 6.25
CA ILE A 176 24.33 11.39 5.44
C ILE A 176 22.93 10.98 5.90
N ALA A 177 21.93 11.17 5.06
CA ALA A 177 20.57 10.67 5.31
C ALA A 177 20.42 9.27 4.72
N VAL A 178 19.93 8.33 5.53
CA VAL A 178 19.67 6.94 5.12
C VAL A 178 18.21 6.80 4.76
N ASP A 179 17.93 6.38 3.53
CA ASP A 179 16.59 6.01 3.09
C ASP A 179 16.46 4.49 3.05
N TRP A 180 15.55 3.96 3.85
CA TRP A 180 15.20 2.55 3.86
C TRP A 180 13.69 2.36 3.72
N SER A 181 13.01 3.33 3.11
CA SER A 181 11.56 3.30 2.88
C SER A 181 11.09 2.03 2.15
N GLY A 182 11.92 1.44 1.28
CA GLY A 182 11.64 0.14 0.65
C GLY A 182 11.42 -1.01 1.63
N GLY A 183 12.15 -1.04 2.75
CA GLY A 183 11.97 -2.03 3.82
C GLY A 183 11.13 -1.56 5.02
N GLY A 184 10.94 -0.25 5.17
CA GLY A 184 10.27 0.39 6.32
C GLY A 184 8.81 0.79 6.10
N ASN A 185 8.38 0.94 4.85
CA ASN A 185 7.00 1.34 4.48
C ASN A 185 6.17 0.10 4.13
N THR A 186 6.12 -0.85 5.06
CA THR A 186 5.31 -2.06 4.97
C THR A 186 4.18 -1.99 6.00
N TRP A 187 3.01 -2.53 5.67
CA TRP A 187 1.92 -2.66 6.64
C TRP A 187 2.27 -3.63 7.77
N LYS A 188 3.11 -4.65 7.48
CA LYS A 188 3.59 -5.64 8.45
C LYS A 188 4.68 -5.05 9.34
N TYR A 189 4.33 -4.52 10.52
CA TYR A 189 5.29 -3.89 11.43
C TYR A 189 6.46 -4.82 11.81
N TRP A 190 6.20 -6.10 12.09
CA TRP A 190 7.24 -7.08 12.42
C TRP A 190 8.24 -7.31 11.28
N ARG A 191 7.82 -7.12 10.03
CA ARG A 191 8.70 -7.18 8.86
C ARG A 191 9.61 -5.95 8.80
N ALA A 192 9.08 -4.75 9.07
CA ALA A 192 9.90 -3.55 9.22
C ALA A 192 10.92 -3.70 10.37
N VAL A 193 10.51 -4.31 11.49
CA VAL A 193 11.40 -4.67 12.60
C VAL A 193 12.49 -5.63 12.13
N ALA A 194 12.16 -6.71 11.42
CA ALA A 194 13.16 -7.64 10.87
C ALA A 194 14.14 -6.93 9.92
N ASN A 195 13.62 -6.03 9.07
CA ASN A 195 14.40 -5.25 8.12
C ASN A 195 15.38 -4.29 8.79
N THR A 196 15.18 -3.89 10.05
CA THR A 196 16.17 -3.05 10.77
C THR A 196 17.56 -3.70 10.83
N ARG A 197 17.65 -5.03 10.93
CA ARG A 197 18.92 -5.76 10.92
C ARG A 197 19.58 -5.73 9.54
N ARG A 198 18.79 -5.86 8.48
CA ARG A 198 19.26 -5.77 7.08
C ARG A 198 19.79 -4.37 6.79
N VAL A 199 19.00 -3.33 7.08
CA VAL A 199 19.39 -1.93 6.90
C VAL A 199 20.63 -1.62 7.74
N GLY A 200 20.67 -2.08 8.99
CA GLY A 200 21.85 -1.94 9.83
C GLY A 200 23.11 -2.55 9.19
N SER A 201 23.01 -3.73 8.59
CA SER A 201 24.12 -4.35 7.84
C SER A 201 24.53 -3.53 6.60
N ASP A 202 23.56 -2.98 5.86
CA ASP A 202 23.81 -2.12 4.69
C ASP A 202 24.56 -0.84 5.11
N VAL A 203 24.12 -0.21 6.21
CA VAL A 203 24.79 0.96 6.82
C VAL A 203 26.22 0.59 7.23
N VAL A 204 26.45 -0.54 7.90
CA VAL A 204 27.80 -0.96 8.30
C VAL A 204 28.71 -1.13 7.09
N THR A 205 28.20 -1.75 6.03
CA THR A 205 28.94 -1.99 4.80
C THR A 205 29.37 -0.66 4.17
N PHE A 206 28.43 0.27 3.99
CA PHE A 206 28.69 1.61 3.48
C PHE A 206 29.69 2.38 4.36
N MET A 207 29.49 2.38 5.69
CA MET A 207 30.35 3.12 6.62
C MET A 207 31.77 2.54 6.70
N ARG A 208 31.95 1.22 6.61
CA ARG A 208 33.28 0.59 6.53
C ARG A 208 34.03 1.01 5.28
N GLN A 209 33.35 1.02 4.14
CA GLN A 209 33.93 1.51 2.90
C GLN A 209 34.30 3.00 2.99
N LEU A 210 33.43 3.82 3.61
CA LEU A 210 33.68 5.23 3.87
C LEU A 210 34.95 5.44 4.69
N ILE A 211 35.09 4.71 5.80
CA ILE A 211 36.28 4.76 6.67
C ILE A 211 37.52 4.33 5.88
N ALA A 212 37.46 3.20 5.18
CA ALA A 212 38.58 2.65 4.44
C ALA A 212 39.08 3.59 3.33
N THR A 213 38.14 4.24 2.62
CA THR A 213 38.46 5.12 1.48
C THR A 213 38.96 6.49 1.92
N THR A 214 38.42 7.03 3.02
CA THR A 214 38.66 8.44 3.40
C THR A 214 39.61 8.59 4.58
N GLY A 215 39.83 7.54 5.37
CA GLY A 215 40.54 7.61 6.65
C GLY A 215 39.74 8.30 7.76
N ALA A 216 38.44 8.53 7.59
CA ALA A 216 37.58 9.10 8.63
C ALA A 216 37.60 8.23 9.89
N ARG A 217 37.69 8.85 11.06
CA ARG A 217 37.75 8.11 12.33
C ARG A 217 36.33 7.79 12.79
N ILE A 218 36.10 6.56 13.23
CA ILE A 218 34.82 6.12 13.81
C ILE A 218 34.39 7.03 14.99
N LYS A 219 35.37 7.60 15.71
CA LYS A 219 35.17 8.53 16.82
C LYS A 219 34.79 9.96 16.41
N ASP A 220 34.63 10.23 15.12
CA ASP A 220 34.06 11.48 14.60
C ASP A 220 32.60 11.30 14.12
N PHE A 221 32.00 10.12 14.34
CA PHE A 221 30.65 9.81 13.89
C PHE A 221 29.57 10.01 14.97
N HIS A 222 28.47 10.65 14.57
CA HIS A 222 27.27 10.83 15.38
C HIS A 222 26.07 10.25 14.63
N PHE A 223 25.46 9.19 15.14
CA PHE A 223 24.26 8.61 14.54
C PHE A 223 23.02 9.14 15.25
N VAL A 224 22.02 9.56 14.48
CA VAL A 224 20.73 10.06 14.95
C VAL A 224 19.65 9.19 14.34
N GLY A 225 18.91 8.47 15.18
CA GLY A 225 17.88 7.55 14.73
C GLY A 225 16.54 7.85 15.37
N HIS A 226 15.47 7.94 14.57
CA HIS A 226 14.09 8.10 15.06
C HIS A 226 13.32 6.79 14.99
N SER A 227 12.55 6.46 16.04
CA SER A 227 11.72 5.26 16.08
C SER A 227 12.53 3.97 15.80
N LEU A 228 12.16 3.16 14.79
CA LEU A 228 12.96 2.01 14.32
C LEU A 228 14.39 2.38 13.89
N GLY A 229 14.62 3.60 13.41
CA GLY A 229 15.93 4.12 13.03
C GLY A 229 16.92 4.20 14.20
N ALA A 230 16.43 4.34 15.43
CA ALA A 230 17.27 4.32 16.63
C ALA A 230 17.95 2.94 16.83
N HIS A 231 17.21 1.86 16.55
CA HIS A 231 17.73 0.50 16.62
C HIS A 231 18.67 0.17 15.45
N ILE A 232 18.40 0.71 14.26
CA ILE A 232 19.31 0.62 13.12
C ILE A 232 20.66 1.30 13.42
N ALA A 233 20.62 2.50 14.02
CA ALA A 233 21.82 3.23 14.43
C ALA A 233 22.63 2.48 15.49
N SER A 234 21.97 1.89 16.49
CA SER A 234 22.55 0.99 17.49
C SER A 234 23.28 -0.19 16.84
N TYR A 235 22.56 -0.95 16.01
CA TYR A 235 23.12 -2.12 15.31
C TYR A 235 24.35 -1.73 14.48
N ALA A 236 24.27 -0.65 13.72
CA ALA A 236 25.37 -0.20 12.89
C ALA A 236 26.59 0.20 13.73
N SER A 237 26.38 0.96 14.80
CA SER A 237 27.47 1.38 15.69
C SER A 237 28.16 0.19 16.36
N PHE A 238 27.39 -0.76 16.88
CA PHE A 238 27.91 -1.98 17.51
C PHE A 238 28.86 -2.72 16.56
N HIS A 239 28.45 -2.93 15.31
CA HIS A 239 29.26 -3.64 14.31
C HIS A 239 30.40 -2.82 13.69
N LEU A 240 30.42 -1.50 13.86
CA LEU A 240 31.53 -0.61 13.47
C LEU A 240 32.62 -0.49 14.55
N GLY A 241 32.39 -0.99 15.76
CA GLY A 241 33.32 -0.82 16.88
C GLY A 241 33.07 0.45 17.71
N LYS A 242 31.80 0.83 17.87
CA LYS A 242 31.27 1.97 18.66
C LYS A 242 31.64 3.34 18.11
N VAL A 243 30.64 4.05 17.59
CA VAL A 243 30.75 5.46 17.22
C VAL A 243 30.88 6.37 18.45
N ALA A 244 31.15 7.66 18.22
CA ALA A 244 31.29 8.62 19.31
C ALA A 244 29.96 8.89 20.02
N ARG A 245 28.87 9.03 19.24
CA ARG A 245 27.56 9.37 19.80
C ARG A 245 26.42 8.71 19.04
N ILE A 246 25.44 8.21 19.78
CA ILE A 246 24.11 7.88 19.24
C ILE A 246 23.07 8.75 19.93
N THR A 247 22.20 9.39 19.17
CA THR A 247 21.00 10.04 19.69
C THR A 247 19.76 9.27 19.26
N GLY A 248 19.06 8.69 20.23
CA GLY A 248 17.78 8.00 20.02
C GLY A 248 16.61 8.96 20.16
N LEU A 249 15.86 9.17 19.09
CA LEU A 249 14.69 10.05 19.07
C LEU A 249 13.44 9.17 19.17
N ASP A 250 12.88 9.09 20.38
CA ASP A 250 11.75 8.24 20.77
C ASP A 250 11.86 6.80 20.19
N PRO A 251 12.88 6.01 20.60
CA PRO A 251 13.12 4.66 20.06
C PRO A 251 11.88 3.78 20.14
N ALA A 252 11.65 2.91 19.16
CA ALA A 252 10.41 2.13 19.09
C ALA A 252 10.27 1.10 20.23
N GLN A 253 9.07 0.96 20.79
CA GLN A 253 8.78 0.01 21.86
C GLN A 253 8.45 -1.42 21.38
N PRO A 254 7.51 -1.62 20.44
CA PRO A 254 7.05 -2.96 20.07
C PRO A 254 8.19 -3.79 19.47
N CYS A 255 8.27 -5.08 19.81
CA CYS A 255 9.38 -6.00 19.46
C CYS A 255 10.77 -5.68 20.03
N PHE A 256 10.98 -4.57 20.75
CA PHE A 256 12.27 -4.22 21.36
C PHE A 256 12.27 -4.32 22.90
N ARG A 257 11.18 -4.80 23.50
CA ARG A 257 11.11 -5.18 24.93
C ARG A 257 11.76 -6.53 25.21
N THR A 258 13.01 -6.65 24.81
CA THR A 258 13.83 -7.85 24.95
C THR A 258 14.72 -7.73 26.20
N SER A 259 15.06 -8.86 26.81
CA SER A 259 16.08 -8.90 27.87
C SER A 259 17.50 -8.82 27.31
N ASP A 260 17.68 -9.12 26.02
CA ASP A 260 18.96 -9.03 25.33
C ASP A 260 19.17 -7.60 24.80
N SER A 261 20.15 -6.90 25.38
CA SER A 261 20.50 -5.53 24.99
C SER A 261 21.10 -5.43 23.59
N THR A 262 21.58 -6.52 23.00
CA THR A 262 22.10 -6.53 21.61
C THR A 262 21.00 -6.42 20.55
N GLU A 263 19.74 -6.52 20.98
CA GLU A 263 18.59 -6.43 20.09
C GLU A 263 17.94 -5.06 20.02
N ARG A 264 18.31 -4.14 20.90
CA ARG A 264 17.72 -2.80 21.01
C ARG A 264 18.81 -1.77 21.20
N LEU A 265 18.42 -0.49 21.20
CA LEU A 265 19.33 0.59 21.55
C LEU A 265 19.72 0.46 23.03
N ASP A 266 21.02 0.57 23.30
CA ASP A 266 21.57 0.49 24.64
C ASP A 266 22.77 1.44 24.82
N ALA A 267 23.03 1.85 26.06
CA ALA A 267 24.15 2.72 26.42
C ALA A 267 25.49 2.14 25.96
N THR A 268 25.61 0.82 25.88
CA THR A 268 26.85 0.16 25.46
C THR A 268 27.20 0.32 23.98
N ASP A 269 26.28 0.81 23.13
CA ASP A 269 26.44 0.86 21.67
C ASP A 269 27.35 1.99 21.16
N ALA A 270 27.61 3.03 21.95
CA ALA A 270 28.50 4.15 21.59
C ALA A 270 29.23 4.70 22.82
N ASP A 271 30.19 5.60 22.61
CA ASP A 271 30.88 6.26 23.74
C ASP A 271 29.92 7.17 24.53
N PHE A 272 28.89 7.70 23.87
CA PHE A 272 27.80 8.45 24.48
C PHE A 272 26.47 8.14 23.78
N VAL A 273 25.42 7.87 24.55
CA VAL A 273 24.08 7.56 24.02
C VAL A 273 23.09 8.44 24.76
N ASP A 274 22.41 9.33 24.04
CA ASP A 274 21.37 10.19 24.60
C ASP A 274 20.01 9.93 23.96
N ILE A 275 18.97 9.77 24.77
CA ILE A 275 17.63 9.39 24.30
C ILE A 275 16.64 10.47 24.67
N ILE A 276 15.77 10.84 23.73
CA ILE A 276 14.66 11.78 23.95
C ILE A 276 13.35 10.98 23.87
N HIS A 277 12.70 10.80 25.00
CA HIS A 277 11.44 10.07 25.16
C HIS A 277 10.26 11.03 25.06
N THR A 278 9.39 10.87 24.07
CA THR A 278 8.23 11.75 23.88
C THR A 278 6.89 11.02 23.82
N ASN A 279 6.89 9.71 23.56
CA ASN A 279 5.69 8.88 23.51
C ASN A 279 5.82 7.50 24.21
N GLY A 280 6.54 7.46 25.34
CA GLY A 280 6.75 6.26 26.18
C GLY A 280 5.55 5.84 27.05
N ARG A 281 4.32 5.79 26.51
CA ARG A 281 3.17 5.26 27.25
C ARG A 281 3.15 3.72 27.19
N LEU A 282 2.81 3.06 28.31
CA LEU A 282 2.57 1.61 28.34
C LEU A 282 1.50 1.21 27.30
N LEU A 283 1.66 0.03 26.67
CA LEU A 283 0.81 -0.48 25.57
C LEU A 283 -0.70 -0.42 25.83
N SER A 284 -1.16 -0.52 27.08
CA SER A 284 -2.56 -0.31 27.47
C SER A 284 -3.11 1.10 27.19
N ARG A 285 -2.23 2.04 26.81
CA ARG A 285 -2.52 3.40 26.33
C ARG A 285 -1.56 3.75 25.19
N ILE A 286 -1.91 3.46 23.92
CA ILE A 286 -1.17 3.77 22.67
C ILE A 286 0.05 4.68 22.88
N GLY A 287 1.23 4.04 22.97
CA GLY A 287 2.54 4.65 23.09
C GLY A 287 3.54 3.89 22.23
N PHE A 288 4.26 4.61 21.37
CA PHE A 288 5.19 4.05 20.40
C PHE A 288 6.63 4.03 20.89
N GLY A 289 6.98 4.91 21.82
CA GLY A 289 8.34 5.06 22.34
C GLY A 289 8.69 4.07 23.46
N PHE A 290 9.94 3.64 23.54
CA PHE A 290 10.47 2.75 24.56
C PHE A 290 10.65 3.51 25.89
N PRO A 291 9.88 3.22 26.96
CA PRO A 291 9.80 4.11 28.12
C PRO A 291 10.98 3.99 29.08
N ASP A 292 11.67 2.86 29.07
CA ASP A 292 12.71 2.57 30.04
C ASP A 292 14.02 3.31 29.68
N PRO A 293 14.75 3.82 30.68
CA PRO A 293 16.00 4.52 30.44
C PRO A 293 17.05 3.52 29.94
N THR A 294 17.51 3.71 28.71
CA THR A 294 18.43 2.77 28.04
C THR A 294 19.70 3.45 27.52
N GLY A 295 19.80 4.77 27.65
CA GLY A 295 20.97 5.54 27.24
C GLY A 295 21.96 5.79 28.38
N HIS A 296 23.04 6.48 28.05
CA HIS A 296 23.84 7.16 29.06
C HIS A 296 23.05 8.31 29.68
N ALA A 297 22.24 9.01 28.89
CA ALA A 297 21.32 10.05 29.32
C ALA A 297 19.94 9.84 28.70
N ASP A 298 18.89 9.98 29.49
CA ASP A 298 17.51 9.80 29.05
C ASP A 298 16.69 11.04 29.43
N PHE A 299 16.19 11.75 28.43
CA PHE A 299 15.42 12.96 28.61
C PHE A 299 13.94 12.68 28.37
N TYR A 300 13.11 13.14 29.29
CA TYR A 300 11.66 12.95 29.26
C TYR A 300 10.93 14.30 29.18
N PRO A 301 10.90 14.96 28.00
CA PRO A 301 10.04 16.11 27.74
C PRO A 301 8.62 15.89 28.22
N ASN A 302 8.17 16.73 29.15
CA ASN A 302 6.83 16.71 29.73
C ASN A 302 6.46 15.34 30.35
N GLY A 303 7.47 14.64 30.88
CA GLY A 303 7.35 13.28 31.41
C GLY A 303 7.40 12.17 30.37
N GLY A 304 7.67 12.50 29.11
CA GLY A 304 7.96 11.58 28.03
C GLY A 304 6.82 10.72 27.52
N MET A 305 5.56 11.10 27.81
CA MET A 305 4.38 10.31 27.44
C MET A 305 3.51 10.98 26.37
N LYS A 306 3.16 12.26 26.59
CA LYS A 306 2.32 13.05 25.70
C LYS A 306 2.81 14.48 25.70
N GLN A 307 2.91 15.04 24.51
CA GLN A 307 3.53 16.33 24.32
C GLN A 307 2.47 17.45 24.23
N PRO A 308 2.74 18.63 24.79
CA PRO A 308 1.91 19.81 24.58
C PRO A 308 1.70 20.08 23.08
N GLY A 309 0.50 20.53 22.69
CA GLY A 309 0.14 20.72 21.29
C GLY A 309 -0.49 19.49 20.63
N CYS A 310 -0.27 18.29 21.16
CA CYS A 310 -0.85 17.05 20.63
C CYS A 310 -2.21 16.74 21.27
N TYR A 311 -3.27 17.45 20.84
CA TYR A 311 -4.62 17.39 21.43
C TYR A 311 -5.58 16.41 20.71
N ASN A 312 -6.57 15.87 21.45
CA ASN A 312 -7.66 15.06 20.89
C ASN A 312 -8.79 15.98 20.38
N ASN A 313 -8.67 16.53 19.18
CA ASN A 313 -9.71 17.42 18.64
C ASN A 313 -10.79 16.67 17.84
N THR A 314 -11.61 15.86 18.52
CA THR A 314 -13.00 15.64 18.07
C THR A 314 -13.93 15.50 19.28
N LYS A 315 -15.00 16.30 19.33
CA LYS A 315 -16.11 16.15 20.29
C LYS A 315 -17.25 15.28 19.72
N SER A 316 -16.93 14.30 18.88
CA SER A 316 -17.94 13.42 18.29
C SER A 316 -18.37 12.36 19.30
N LEU A 317 -19.68 12.25 19.54
CA LEU A 317 -20.29 11.20 20.38
C LEU A 317 -19.92 9.79 19.87
N TRP A 318 -19.72 9.65 18.55
CA TRP A 318 -19.34 8.41 17.87
C TRP A 318 -17.92 7.92 18.21
N SER A 319 -17.01 8.82 18.60
CA SER A 319 -15.63 8.47 19.00
C SER A 319 -15.52 7.68 20.31
N LYS A 320 -16.61 7.60 21.09
CA LYS A 320 -16.74 6.81 22.32
C LYS A 320 -17.33 5.41 22.09
N LEU A 321 -17.89 5.14 20.91
CA LEU A 321 -18.64 3.91 20.62
C LEU A 321 -17.81 2.84 19.89
N LEU A 322 -16.57 3.16 19.46
CA LEU A 322 -15.62 2.25 18.82
C LEU A 322 -14.54 1.79 19.81
N PRO A 323 -14.06 0.53 19.75
CA PRO A 323 -13.06 -0.01 20.68
C PRO A 323 -11.69 0.68 20.60
N PHE A 324 -11.40 1.41 19.51
CA PHE A 324 -10.23 2.29 19.37
C PHE A 324 -10.64 3.64 18.80
N SER A 325 -10.07 4.73 19.32
CA SER A 325 -10.38 6.10 18.86
C SER A 325 -9.28 6.60 17.92
N PRO A 326 -9.58 6.93 16.64
CA PRO A 326 -8.61 7.51 15.70
C PRO A 326 -7.87 8.73 16.27
N THR A 327 -8.53 9.46 17.18
CA THR A 327 -7.95 10.64 17.85
C THR A 327 -6.82 10.32 18.82
N LYS A 328 -6.83 9.14 19.45
CA LYS A 328 -5.73 8.73 20.35
C LYS A 328 -4.48 8.33 19.56
N LEU A 329 -4.67 7.77 18.37
CA LEU A 329 -3.60 7.39 17.46
C LEU A 329 -2.94 8.63 16.84
N GLN A 330 -3.72 9.60 16.36
CA GLN A 330 -3.19 10.90 15.89
C GLN A 330 -2.36 11.61 16.97
N GLN A 331 -2.83 11.58 18.23
CA GLN A 331 -2.08 12.13 19.37
C GLN A 331 -0.75 11.39 19.61
N ALA A 332 -0.73 10.07 19.45
CA ALA A 332 0.47 9.26 19.61
C ALA A 332 1.51 9.58 18.52
N ILE A 333 1.08 9.68 17.26
CA ILE A 333 1.96 10.05 16.12
C ILE A 333 2.55 11.45 16.33
N CYS A 334 1.73 12.45 16.68
CA CYS A 334 2.20 13.80 17.02
C CYS A 334 3.21 13.79 18.18
N SER A 335 2.94 13.02 19.23
CA SER A 335 3.84 12.92 20.39
C SER A 335 5.14 12.18 20.03
N HIS A 336 5.09 11.19 19.14
CA HIS A 336 6.23 10.41 18.67
C HIS A 336 7.15 11.25 17.77
N GLY A 337 6.58 12.10 16.91
CA GLY A 337 7.34 13.02 16.06
C GLY A 337 7.94 14.21 16.81
N ARG A 338 7.48 14.52 18.02
CA ARG A 338 8.01 15.65 18.82
C ARG A 338 9.50 15.50 19.13
N ALA A 339 10.03 14.28 19.25
CA ALA A 339 11.45 14.06 19.57
C ALA A 339 12.39 14.67 18.52
N TYR A 340 12.14 14.48 17.22
CA TYR A 340 12.99 15.05 16.18
C TYR A 340 12.84 16.57 16.07
N LEU A 341 11.65 17.14 16.38
CA LEU A 341 11.43 18.58 16.40
C LEU A 341 12.25 19.25 17.52
N LEU A 342 12.18 18.69 18.73
CA LEU A 342 12.94 19.20 19.88
C LEU A 342 14.45 19.10 19.66
N PHE A 343 14.92 17.98 19.09
CA PHE A 343 16.34 17.83 18.76
C PHE A 343 16.78 18.84 17.68
N THR A 344 15.97 19.01 16.62
CA THR A 344 16.26 19.96 15.54
C THR A 344 16.31 21.39 16.06
N GLU A 345 15.38 21.80 16.93
CA GLU A 345 15.41 23.13 17.53
C GLU A 345 16.67 23.36 18.38
N SER A 346 17.15 22.32 19.09
CA SER A 346 18.37 22.39 19.89
C SER A 346 19.64 22.73 19.07
N LEU A 347 19.63 22.45 17.76
CA LEU A 347 20.70 22.79 16.83
C LEU A 347 20.66 24.26 16.38
N ILE A 348 19.46 24.81 16.22
CA ILE A 348 19.24 26.11 15.56
C ILE A 348 19.19 27.25 16.58
N ASN A 349 18.53 27.05 17.72
CA ASN A 349 18.21 28.16 18.62
C ASN A 349 19.19 28.28 19.80
N ASN A 350 20.16 29.20 19.68
CA ASN A 350 21.13 29.46 20.75
C ASN A 350 20.54 30.18 21.97
N ASN A 351 19.38 30.83 21.84
CA ASN A 351 18.72 31.57 22.92
C ASN A 351 17.67 30.73 23.67
N CYS A 352 17.48 29.49 23.23
CA CYS A 352 16.49 28.57 23.74
C CYS A 352 17.19 27.30 24.19
N THR A 353 17.14 27.01 25.49
CA THR A 353 17.85 25.87 26.08
C THR A 353 16.86 24.89 26.67
N PHE A 354 16.92 23.62 26.25
CA PHE A 354 16.11 22.56 26.84
C PHE A 354 16.74 22.06 28.13
N ARG A 355 16.60 22.84 29.19
CA ARG A 355 17.15 22.51 30.51
C ARG A 355 16.40 21.32 31.12
N GLY A 356 17.11 20.21 31.25
CA GLY A 356 16.65 19.02 31.95
C GLY A 356 17.11 19.02 33.40
N HIS A 357 16.23 18.59 34.29
CA HIS A 357 16.50 18.42 35.72
C HIS A 357 16.52 16.94 36.04
N LYS A 358 17.51 16.48 36.82
CA LYS A 358 17.59 15.09 37.27
C LYS A 358 16.25 14.62 37.84
N TRP A 359 15.85 13.43 37.45
CA TRP A 359 14.54 12.89 37.79
C TRP A 359 14.64 11.41 38.12
N ASP A 360 13.95 10.97 39.17
CA ASP A 360 13.93 9.57 39.62
C ASP A 360 12.86 8.71 38.91
N LEU A 361 12.19 9.29 37.90
CA LEU A 361 11.08 8.69 37.17
C LEU A 361 9.86 8.40 38.06
N THR A 362 9.65 9.21 39.10
CA THR A 362 8.46 9.16 39.95
C THR A 362 7.62 10.43 39.84
N TYR A 363 6.32 10.33 40.13
CA TYR A 363 5.44 11.50 40.16
C TYR A 363 5.88 12.55 41.19
N GLU A 364 6.27 12.11 42.39
CA GLU A 364 6.74 12.99 43.46
C GLU A 364 8.05 13.70 43.06
N GLY A 365 8.93 12.95 42.37
CA GLY A 365 10.16 13.45 41.81
C GLY A 365 9.97 14.60 40.81
N VAL A 366 8.86 14.68 40.07
CA VAL A 366 8.62 15.79 39.13
C VAL A 366 8.62 17.14 39.84
N ASN A 367 7.91 17.25 40.97
CA ASN A 367 7.82 18.51 41.71
C ASN A 367 9.17 18.90 42.31
N THR A 368 9.97 17.90 42.71
CA THR A 368 11.35 18.09 43.16
C THR A 368 12.24 18.55 42.01
N SER A 369 12.16 17.91 40.83
CA SER A 369 12.91 18.28 39.64
C SER A 369 12.58 19.70 39.16
N LEU A 370 11.31 20.09 39.14
CA LEU A 370 10.87 21.45 38.75
C LEU A 370 11.37 22.56 39.68
N LYS A 371 11.66 22.23 40.95
CA LYS A 371 12.16 23.18 41.96
C LYS A 371 13.66 23.08 42.19
N ALA A 372 14.32 22.07 41.63
CA ALA A 372 15.73 21.81 41.85
C ALA A 372 16.60 22.89 41.21
N ILE A 373 17.51 23.45 41.99
CA ILE A 373 18.51 24.41 41.52
C ILE A 373 19.59 23.64 40.75
N CYS A 374 19.94 24.15 39.56
CA CYS A 374 21.06 23.62 38.80
C CYS A 374 22.38 23.92 39.49
N ASP A 375 23.13 22.87 39.84
CA ASP A 375 24.44 22.97 40.47
C ASP A 375 25.54 22.51 39.51
N ARG A 376 26.80 22.71 39.92
CA ARG A 376 27.97 22.25 39.15
C ARG A 376 28.21 20.73 39.29
N SER A 377 27.40 20.02 40.08
CA SER A 377 27.56 18.59 40.35
C SER A 377 26.76 17.70 39.39
N GLY A 378 26.01 18.31 38.47
CA GLY A 378 25.27 17.60 37.41
C GLY A 378 23.77 17.45 37.70
N SER A 379 23.20 18.27 38.59
CA SER A 379 21.76 18.27 38.86
C SER A 379 20.90 18.68 37.65
N CYS A 380 21.49 19.41 36.69
CA CYS A 380 20.89 19.75 35.41
C CYS A 380 21.79 19.41 34.22
N SER A 381 21.18 19.15 33.08
CA SER A 381 21.88 18.99 31.80
C SER A 381 20.99 19.46 30.67
N GLU A 382 21.58 19.78 29.53
CA GLU A 382 20.83 20.25 28.39
C GLU A 382 20.47 19.11 27.44
N MET A 383 19.18 18.98 27.14
CA MET A 383 18.69 18.01 26.15
C MET A 383 19.01 18.47 24.73
N GLY A 384 19.30 17.50 23.85
CA GLY A 384 19.56 17.74 22.43
C GLY A 384 21.06 17.78 22.12
N ILE A 385 21.49 18.59 21.15
CA ILE A 385 22.87 18.56 20.66
C ILE A 385 23.93 18.81 21.75
N ARG A 386 23.58 19.55 22.82
CA ARG A 386 24.49 19.86 23.94
C ARG A 386 24.51 18.83 25.08
N ALA A 387 23.80 17.71 24.96
CA ALA A 387 23.77 16.66 25.98
C ALA A 387 25.15 16.01 26.24
N ASP A 388 26.07 16.10 25.28
CA ASP A 388 27.43 15.59 25.37
C ASP A 388 28.37 16.42 26.27
N GLY A 389 27.88 17.51 26.86
CA GLY A 389 28.69 18.40 27.70
C GLY A 389 29.53 19.43 26.90
N SER A 390 29.22 19.62 25.63
CA SER A 390 29.84 20.67 24.81
C SER A 390 29.76 22.05 25.49
N ARG A 391 30.84 22.85 25.36
CA ARG A 391 31.08 24.13 26.06
C ARG A 391 31.44 24.05 27.56
N GLY A 392 31.96 22.90 28.02
CA GLY A 392 32.59 22.77 29.35
C GLY A 392 31.65 22.31 30.46
N ALA A 393 30.46 21.81 30.11
CA ALA A 393 29.58 21.10 31.03
C ALA A 393 29.96 19.61 31.09
N PRO A 394 29.68 18.89 32.19
CA PRO A 394 29.80 17.43 32.18
C PRO A 394 28.77 16.82 31.22
N PRO A 395 29.09 15.71 30.54
CA PRO A 395 28.11 14.95 29.76
C PRO A 395 26.92 14.54 30.64
N ALA A 396 25.71 14.64 30.10
CA ALA A 396 24.50 14.24 30.81
C ALA A 396 24.58 12.76 31.20
N ARG A 397 24.08 12.40 32.38
CA ARG A 397 24.03 10.99 32.82
C ARG A 397 22.71 10.69 33.51
N GLY A 398 22.08 9.56 33.19
CA GLY A 398 20.82 9.12 33.79
C GLY A 398 19.59 9.91 33.34
N PRO A 399 18.45 9.72 34.02
CA PRO A 399 17.16 10.30 33.66
C PRO A 399 17.01 11.78 34.03
N TYR A 400 16.41 12.55 33.11
CA TYR A 400 16.09 13.98 33.26
C TYR A 400 14.64 14.28 32.86
N PHE A 401 13.94 15.05 33.68
CA PHE A 401 12.69 15.69 33.32
C PHE A 401 12.98 17.01 32.59
N VAL A 402 12.35 17.23 31.44
CA VAL A 402 12.49 18.47 30.66
C VAL A 402 11.11 19.07 30.47
N LEU A 403 10.94 20.37 30.71
CA LEU A 403 9.68 21.06 30.41
C LEU A 403 9.75 21.71 29.02
N THR A 404 8.75 21.47 28.18
CA THR A 404 8.63 22.11 26.86
C THR A 404 7.22 22.68 26.66
N THR A 405 7.05 23.55 25.67
CA THR A 405 5.78 24.19 25.31
C THR A 405 5.14 23.50 24.11
N ASP A 406 3.97 23.98 23.67
CA ASP A 406 3.21 23.43 22.54
C ASP A 406 3.56 24.02 21.18
N LYS A 407 4.40 25.07 21.14
CA LYS A 407 4.78 25.81 19.93
C LYS A 407 6.22 26.26 19.97
N GLU A 408 6.81 26.46 18.79
CA GLU A 408 8.17 26.98 18.64
C GLU A 408 8.29 28.45 19.10
N PRO A 409 9.41 28.83 19.75
CA PRO A 409 10.44 27.93 20.28
C PRO A 409 9.89 27.08 21.45
N TYR A 410 10.14 25.77 21.40
CA TYR A 410 9.56 24.79 22.33
C TYR A 410 10.16 24.84 23.75
N CYS A 411 11.28 25.55 23.97
CA CYS A 411 11.81 25.65 25.34
C CYS A 411 10.86 26.44 26.26
N ALA A 412 10.76 25.98 27.50
CA ALA A 412 10.04 26.71 28.53
C ALA A 412 10.84 27.93 29.00
N THR A 413 10.14 29.05 29.20
CA THR A 413 10.67 30.21 29.93
C THR A 413 10.79 29.91 31.43
N GLU A 414 11.61 30.69 32.16
CA GLU A 414 11.72 30.59 33.62
C GLU A 414 10.36 30.72 34.32
N TRP A 415 9.48 31.57 33.79
CA TRP A 415 8.12 31.72 34.33
C TRP A 415 7.27 30.46 34.14
N GLN A 416 7.35 29.81 32.96
CA GLN A 416 6.61 28.57 32.67
C GLN A 416 7.16 27.38 33.47
N LEU A 417 8.47 27.34 33.75
CA LEU A 417 9.09 26.36 34.65
C LEU A 417 8.51 26.45 36.07
N LEU A 418 8.33 27.67 36.58
CA LEU A 418 7.73 27.92 37.89
C LEU A 418 6.20 27.70 37.92
N HIS A 419 5.54 27.74 36.75
CA HIS A 419 4.08 27.63 36.62
C HIS A 419 3.68 26.61 35.53
N PRO A 420 3.95 25.31 35.74
CA PRO A 420 3.59 24.27 34.79
C PRO A 420 2.07 24.18 34.60
N GLN A 421 1.64 23.87 33.37
CA GLN A 421 0.22 23.79 33.03
C GLN A 421 -0.51 22.71 33.86
N PRO A 422 -1.75 22.98 34.34
CA PRO A 422 -2.52 22.01 35.14
C PRO A 422 -2.77 20.69 34.41
N ASP A 423 -2.94 20.73 33.09
CA ASP A 423 -3.15 19.55 32.27
C ASP A 423 -1.93 18.63 32.23
N LEU A 424 -0.72 19.19 32.21
CA LEU A 424 0.53 18.44 32.30
C LEU A 424 0.63 17.71 33.64
N LEU A 425 0.38 18.42 34.75
CA LEU A 425 0.40 17.83 36.09
C LEU A 425 -0.63 16.70 36.23
N ARG A 426 -1.81 16.85 35.63
CA ARG A 426 -2.85 15.81 35.60
C ARG A 426 -2.42 14.59 34.78
N ASP A 427 -1.81 14.81 33.62
CA ASP A 427 -1.36 13.74 32.74
C ASP A 427 -0.19 12.96 33.38
N LEU A 428 0.74 13.66 34.04
CA LEU A 428 1.81 13.05 34.85
C LEU A 428 1.22 12.20 35.99
N ARG A 429 0.27 12.74 36.76
CA ARG A 429 -0.39 11.99 37.84
C ARG A 429 -1.03 10.71 37.32
N LYS A 430 -1.73 10.77 36.19
CA LYS A 430 -2.39 9.61 35.57
C LYS A 430 -1.44 8.62 34.91
N GLY A 431 -0.26 9.06 34.50
CA GLY A 431 0.77 8.21 33.91
C GLY A 431 1.50 7.37 34.96
N PHE A 432 1.90 8.01 36.06
CA PHE A 432 2.65 7.38 37.15
C PHE A 432 1.82 6.54 38.12
N LEU A 433 0.51 6.79 38.22
CA LEU A 433 -0.41 5.94 38.99
C LEU A 433 -0.52 4.51 38.43
N LEU A 434 0.04 4.23 37.25
CA LEU A 434 -0.13 2.97 36.54
C LEU A 434 1.08 2.02 36.51
N ASN A 435 2.21 2.30 37.19
CA ASN A 435 3.17 1.24 37.59
C ASN A 435 4.40 1.75 38.38
N ARG A 436 4.62 1.23 39.60
CA ARG A 436 5.94 0.90 40.21
C ARG A 436 5.85 0.27 41.63
N PHE A 437 4.86 -0.57 41.92
CA PHE A 437 4.81 -1.38 43.16
C PHE A 437 5.70 -2.65 43.10
N GLN A 438 6.87 -2.57 42.48
CA GLN A 438 7.89 -3.61 42.58
C GLN A 438 9.28 -2.97 42.42
N ASN A 439 9.86 -2.62 43.56
CA ASN A 439 11.25 -2.88 43.93
C ASN A 439 11.49 -2.19 45.28
N ASN A 440 11.03 -2.84 46.35
CA ASN A 440 11.63 -2.58 47.66
C ASN A 440 13.01 -3.23 47.66
N THR A 441 14.02 -2.37 47.64
CA THR A 441 15.41 -2.68 47.97
C THR A 441 15.49 -3.46 49.28
N THR A 442 15.88 -4.73 49.22
CA THR A 442 16.51 -5.42 50.35
C THR A 442 18.01 -5.23 50.24
N THR A 443 18.53 -4.43 51.17
CA THR A 443 19.95 -4.34 51.48
C THR A 443 20.44 -5.69 52.02
N VAL A 444 21.49 -6.24 51.42
CA VAL A 444 22.23 -7.39 52.00
C VAL A 444 23.70 -6.97 52.16
N PRO A 445 24.27 -7.04 53.38
CA PRO A 445 25.70 -6.79 53.61
C PRO A 445 26.54 -8.04 53.26
N PRO A 446 27.87 -7.89 53.11
CA PRO A 446 28.70 -8.91 52.48
C PRO A 446 29.16 -9.95 53.49
N ASN A 447 29.13 -11.23 53.11
CA ASN A 447 30.28 -12.12 53.26
C ASN A 447 30.02 -13.52 52.67
N THR A 448 30.98 -13.93 51.84
CA THR A 448 31.64 -15.25 51.80
C THR A 448 30.86 -16.45 52.35
N GLU A 449 30.53 -17.42 51.51
CA GLU A 449 31.19 -18.74 51.49
C GLU A 449 30.58 -19.67 50.43
N TYR A 450 31.40 -20.64 50.08
CA TYR A 450 31.34 -21.59 48.98
C TYR A 450 30.53 -22.85 49.38
N ALA A 451 30.34 -23.77 48.41
CA ALA A 451 29.96 -25.19 48.54
C ALA A 451 28.44 -25.47 48.73
N ASP A 452 27.81 -26.51 48.17
CA ASP A 452 28.17 -27.65 47.31
C ASP A 452 26.84 -28.34 46.91
N PRO A 453 26.63 -28.75 45.65
CA PRO A 453 25.42 -29.46 45.26
C PRO A 453 25.60 -30.97 45.44
N MET A 454 25.13 -31.55 46.55
CA MET A 454 24.64 -32.94 46.64
C MET A 454 24.27 -33.32 48.08
N GLY A 455 23.03 -33.74 48.31
CA GLY A 455 22.60 -34.33 49.58
C GLY A 455 21.14 -34.77 49.55
N ARG A 456 20.91 -36.03 49.19
CA ARG A 456 19.64 -36.75 49.45
C ARG A 456 19.47 -36.92 50.96
N GLU A 457 18.24 -36.87 51.45
CA GLU A 457 17.64 -37.91 52.31
C GLU A 457 16.17 -37.56 52.65
N GLU A 458 15.27 -38.49 52.28
CA GLU A 458 13.99 -38.74 52.95
C GLU A 458 14.28 -39.35 54.35
N PRO A 459 13.41 -39.21 55.38
CA PRO A 459 12.29 -40.17 55.46
C PRO A 459 11.03 -39.77 56.28
N THR A 460 9.98 -40.54 55.98
CA THR A 460 8.98 -41.14 56.89
C THR A 460 7.79 -40.35 57.43
N ALA A 461 6.61 -40.91 57.10
CA ALA A 461 5.28 -40.64 57.59
C ALA A 461 4.98 -41.28 58.96
N THR A 462 3.99 -40.73 59.69
CA THR A 462 2.82 -41.51 60.18
C THR A 462 1.68 -40.60 60.67
N SER A 463 0.48 -40.91 60.17
CA SER A 463 -0.91 -40.81 60.70
C SER A 463 -1.27 -39.75 61.77
N GLY A 464 -2.40 -39.05 61.72
CA GLY A 464 -3.60 -39.13 60.89
C GLY A 464 -4.83 -38.71 61.72
N THR A 465 -5.75 -37.93 61.14
CA THR A 465 -7.17 -37.89 61.51
C THR A 465 -8.02 -37.52 60.30
N THR A 466 -9.08 -38.31 60.13
CA THR A 466 -10.13 -38.30 59.11
C THR A 466 -11.02 -37.05 59.11
N THR A 467 -11.37 -36.56 57.92
CA THR A 467 -12.62 -35.80 57.65
C THR A 467 -13.30 -36.27 56.36
N GLN A 468 -14.63 -36.17 56.37
CA GLN A 468 -15.61 -36.83 55.51
C GLN A 468 -15.45 -36.56 53.99
N GLN A 469 -15.82 -37.55 53.16
CA GLN A 469 -16.02 -37.35 51.72
C GLN A 469 -17.27 -36.51 51.42
N PRO A 470 -17.21 -35.50 50.54
CA PRO A 470 -18.38 -34.69 50.23
C PRO A 470 -19.19 -35.21 49.03
N TRP A 471 -20.48 -34.90 49.08
CA TRP A 471 -21.61 -35.28 48.22
C TRP A 471 -21.53 -34.90 46.73
N TYR A 472 -20.49 -34.20 46.27
CA TYR A 472 -20.40 -33.67 44.90
C TYR A 472 -20.00 -34.70 43.83
N LYS A 473 -19.48 -35.88 44.21
CA LYS A 473 -18.97 -36.88 43.25
C LYS A 473 -20.03 -37.49 42.31
N ARG A 474 -21.33 -37.38 42.63
CA ARG A 474 -22.41 -37.89 41.75
C ARG A 474 -22.83 -36.93 40.63
N TRP A 475 -22.48 -35.64 40.74
CA TRP A 475 -22.87 -34.62 39.77
C TRP A 475 -21.77 -34.25 38.78
N PHE A 476 -20.53 -34.69 39.05
CA PHE A 476 -19.36 -34.42 38.22
C PHE A 476 -19.50 -34.96 36.78
N GLY A 477 -19.98 -36.18 36.59
CA GLY A 477 -20.10 -36.77 35.24
C GLY A 477 -21.17 -36.12 34.36
N LEU A 478 -22.29 -35.68 34.95
CA LEU A 478 -23.39 -35.05 34.21
C LEU A 478 -23.02 -33.62 33.79
N PHE A 479 -22.26 -32.92 34.64
CA PHE A 479 -21.73 -31.59 34.34
C PHE A 479 -20.83 -31.63 33.10
N TRP A 480 -19.85 -32.53 33.05
CA TRP A 480 -18.92 -32.64 31.91
C TRP A 480 -19.61 -32.98 30.58
N LEU A 481 -20.62 -33.85 30.58
CA LEU A 481 -21.35 -34.21 29.36
C LEU A 481 -22.13 -33.01 28.78
N VAL A 482 -22.72 -32.19 29.65
CA VAL A 482 -23.45 -30.97 29.26
C VAL A 482 -22.48 -29.90 28.77
N THR A 483 -21.30 -29.76 29.40
CA THR A 483 -20.25 -28.83 28.94
C THR A 483 -19.71 -29.19 27.57
N LEU A 484 -19.55 -30.49 27.28
CA LEU A 484 -18.98 -30.98 26.02
C LEU A 484 -19.98 -30.82 24.85
N LEU A 485 -21.27 -31.01 25.11
CA LEU A 485 -22.34 -30.74 24.13
C LEU A 485 -22.58 -29.24 23.91
N ALA A 486 -22.45 -28.43 24.96
CA ALA A 486 -22.58 -26.97 24.85
C ALA A 486 -21.40 -26.32 24.10
N SER A 487 -20.17 -26.79 24.35
CA SER A 487 -18.97 -26.30 23.66
C SER A 487 -18.94 -26.68 22.18
N SER A 488 -19.35 -27.90 21.83
CA SER A 488 -19.46 -28.32 20.41
C SER A 488 -20.57 -27.59 19.66
N GLY A 489 -21.69 -27.25 20.33
CA GLY A 489 -22.74 -26.38 19.77
C GLY A 489 -22.29 -24.92 19.57
N CYS A 490 -21.49 -24.39 20.51
CA CYS A 490 -20.91 -23.04 20.39
C CYS A 490 -19.87 -22.95 19.27
N LEU A 491 -19.03 -23.97 19.09
CA LEU A 491 -18.06 -24.02 17.99
C LEU A 491 -18.75 -24.03 16.61
N TYR A 492 -19.85 -24.79 16.48
CA TYR A 492 -20.66 -24.81 15.25
C TYR A 492 -21.29 -23.44 14.93
N LEU A 493 -21.75 -22.71 15.94
CA LEU A 493 -22.34 -21.38 15.76
C LEU A 493 -21.31 -20.26 15.55
N MET A 494 -20.08 -20.41 16.08
CA MET A 494 -18.97 -19.48 15.85
C MET A 494 -18.33 -19.63 14.47
N LEU A 495 -18.38 -20.83 13.87
CA LEU A 495 -17.83 -21.08 12.54
C LEU A 495 -18.75 -20.60 11.41
N GLN A 496 -20.06 -20.42 11.64
CA GLN A 496 -20.99 -19.93 10.61
C GLN A 496 -20.65 -18.52 10.10
N PRO A 497 -20.40 -17.50 10.94
CA PRO A 497 -20.11 -16.14 10.47
C PRO A 497 -18.69 -15.95 9.91
N ALA A 498 -17.74 -16.82 10.28
CA ALA A 498 -16.35 -16.74 9.84
C ALA A 498 -16.17 -17.21 8.39
N VAL A 499 -17.02 -18.13 7.92
CA VAL A 499 -17.07 -18.56 6.51
C VAL A 499 -17.76 -17.52 5.61
N GLU A 500 -18.57 -16.61 6.18
CA GLU A 500 -19.35 -15.61 5.42
C GLU A 500 -18.68 -14.22 5.30
N ARG A 501 -17.61 -13.92 6.03
CA ARG A 501 -16.87 -12.64 5.90
C ARG A 501 -15.58 -12.84 5.12
N GLY A 502 -15.67 -12.44 3.84
CA GLY A 502 -14.76 -12.79 2.76
C GLY A 502 -13.34 -12.26 2.85
N VAL A 503 -12.53 -12.84 1.98
CA VAL A 503 -11.14 -12.54 1.71
C VAL A 503 -11.03 -11.20 0.98
N ASP A 504 -10.29 -10.23 1.52
CA ASP A 504 -10.17 -8.90 0.88
C ASP A 504 -9.08 -8.88 -0.20
N VAL A 505 -9.25 -8.05 -1.22
CA VAL A 505 -8.33 -7.89 -2.36
C VAL A 505 -7.79 -6.45 -2.41
N ASN A 506 -6.48 -6.28 -2.59
CA ASN A 506 -5.82 -4.97 -2.61
C ASN A 506 -4.90 -4.78 -3.83
N PHE A 507 -4.77 -3.55 -4.35
CA PHE A 507 -3.86 -3.21 -5.44
C PHE A 507 -2.62 -2.50 -4.90
N THR A 508 -1.43 -2.97 -5.28
CA THR A 508 -0.15 -2.34 -4.94
C THR A 508 0.57 -1.92 -6.21
N PRO A 509 1.08 -0.69 -6.32
CA PRO A 509 1.94 -0.30 -7.44
C PRO A 509 3.28 -1.03 -7.34
N ASP A 510 3.74 -1.60 -8.44
CA ASP A 510 5.05 -2.21 -8.59
C ASP A 510 5.84 -1.47 -9.68
N THR A 511 6.91 -0.80 -9.25
CA THR A 511 7.86 -0.09 -10.11
C THR A 511 9.20 -0.83 -10.22
N SER A 512 9.34 -1.98 -9.55
CA SER A 512 10.58 -2.78 -9.48
C SER A 512 10.74 -3.77 -10.65
N TYR A 513 9.84 -3.70 -11.63
CA TYR A 513 9.73 -4.66 -12.71
C TYR A 513 10.68 -4.34 -13.88
N ILE A 514 11.80 -5.08 -13.94
CA ILE A 514 12.89 -4.86 -14.90
C ILE A 514 12.69 -5.66 -16.20
N ASP A 515 12.19 -6.89 -16.12
CA ASP A 515 12.02 -7.82 -17.24
C ASP A 515 10.55 -8.01 -17.62
N TRP A 516 10.05 -7.15 -18.51
CA TRP A 516 8.73 -7.31 -19.08
C TRP A 516 8.65 -7.60 -20.55
N THR A 517 7.54 -8.25 -20.87
CA THR A 517 6.91 -8.22 -22.17
C THR A 517 5.46 -7.76 -21.97
N THR A 518 5.19 -6.50 -22.31
CA THR A 518 3.84 -5.92 -22.19
C THR A 518 3.14 -6.03 -23.53
N THR A 519 1.87 -6.38 -23.52
CA THR A 519 1.11 -6.52 -24.77
C THR A 519 0.77 -5.15 -25.34
N PHE A 520 1.00 -4.92 -26.64
CA PHE A 520 0.55 -3.70 -27.30
C PHE A 520 -0.99 -3.65 -27.28
N PRO A 521 -1.65 -2.51 -27.04
CA PRO A 521 -3.11 -2.49 -26.96
C PRO A 521 -3.78 -2.87 -28.29
N ALA A 522 -5.05 -3.26 -28.21
CA ALA A 522 -5.86 -3.40 -29.40
C ALA A 522 -6.21 -2.03 -29.98
N VAL A 523 -6.18 -1.94 -31.31
CA VAL A 523 -6.59 -0.75 -32.06
C VAL A 523 -7.73 -1.13 -32.98
N THR A 524 -8.93 -0.61 -32.70
CA THR A 524 -10.15 -0.97 -33.44
C THR A 524 -10.63 0.19 -34.30
N LEU A 525 -10.92 -0.10 -35.56
CA LEU A 525 -11.42 0.83 -36.57
C LEU A 525 -12.88 0.52 -36.87
N CYS A 526 -13.78 1.44 -36.57
CA CYS A 526 -15.20 1.34 -36.90
C CYS A 526 -15.59 2.44 -37.89
N GLU A 527 -16.24 2.08 -39.00
CA GLU A 527 -16.71 3.05 -40.00
C GLU A 527 -17.70 4.04 -39.39
N LEU A 528 -17.48 5.34 -39.66
CA LEU A 528 -18.42 6.38 -39.28
C LEU A 528 -19.55 6.48 -40.29
N HIS A 529 -20.78 6.42 -39.78
CA HIS A 529 -21.96 6.61 -40.61
C HIS A 529 -21.98 8.00 -41.26
N ASN A 530 -22.04 8.05 -42.59
CA ASN A 530 -22.30 9.26 -43.36
C ASN A 530 -23.49 9.03 -44.27
N THR A 531 -24.60 9.71 -43.94
CA THR A 531 -25.89 9.50 -44.60
C THR A 531 -25.81 9.63 -46.13
N LYS A 532 -25.01 10.56 -46.67
CA LYS A 532 -24.94 10.79 -48.13
C LYS A 532 -24.18 9.67 -48.85
N THR A 533 -23.00 9.30 -48.32
CA THR A 533 -22.15 8.26 -48.93
C THR A 533 -22.78 6.88 -48.77
N THR A 534 -23.35 6.59 -47.60
CA THR A 534 -24.07 5.34 -47.34
C THR A 534 -25.31 5.22 -48.21
N GLN A 535 -26.11 6.28 -48.37
CA GLN A 535 -27.28 6.24 -49.27
C GLN A 535 -26.89 6.03 -50.73
N ARG A 536 -25.82 6.69 -51.19
CA ARG A 536 -25.30 6.48 -52.55
C ARG A 536 -24.87 5.02 -52.75
N ARG A 537 -24.02 4.50 -51.87
CA ARG A 537 -23.52 3.12 -51.93
C ARG A 537 -24.66 2.10 -51.86
N PHE A 538 -25.64 2.31 -50.99
CA PHE A 538 -26.84 1.47 -50.92
C PHE A 538 -27.65 1.50 -52.22
N THR A 539 -27.80 2.68 -52.84
CA THR A 539 -28.51 2.83 -54.12
C THR A 539 -27.76 2.16 -55.27
N ASP A 540 -26.43 2.27 -55.27
CA ASP A 540 -25.59 1.69 -56.32
C ASP A 540 -25.57 0.15 -56.26
N LEU A 541 -25.60 -0.42 -55.05
CA LEU A 541 -25.58 -1.87 -54.83
C LEU A 541 -26.97 -2.52 -54.95
N TYR A 542 -28.04 -1.79 -54.62
CA TYR A 542 -29.41 -2.31 -54.55
C TYR A 542 -30.43 -1.38 -55.22
N PRO A 543 -30.28 -1.09 -56.53
CA PRO A 543 -31.17 -0.19 -57.24
C PRO A 543 -32.64 -0.64 -57.19
N GLU A 544 -32.90 -1.96 -57.19
CA GLU A 544 -34.26 -2.51 -57.13
C GLU A 544 -35.01 -2.21 -55.81
N PHE A 545 -34.29 -1.98 -54.70
CA PHE A 545 -34.90 -1.63 -53.41
C PHE A 545 -35.20 -0.14 -53.27
N VAL A 546 -34.59 0.72 -54.09
CA VAL A 546 -34.62 2.18 -53.94
C VAL A 546 -35.75 2.84 -54.72
N GLU A 547 -36.13 2.30 -55.90
CA GLU A 547 -37.22 2.86 -56.71
C GLU A 547 -38.55 3.11 -55.95
N PRO A 548 -39.01 2.24 -55.04
CA PRO A 548 -40.25 2.46 -54.30
C PRO A 548 -40.09 3.31 -53.01
N MET A 549 -38.87 3.70 -52.60
CA MET A 549 -38.60 4.34 -51.30
C MET A 549 -38.54 5.88 -51.36
N ASN A 550 -39.31 6.54 -50.48
CA ASN A 550 -39.17 7.98 -50.23
C ASN A 550 -37.83 8.30 -49.50
N ASN A 551 -37.43 9.58 -49.46
CA ASN A 551 -36.15 10.00 -48.85
C ASN A 551 -36.06 9.71 -47.34
N ASN A 552 -37.19 9.75 -46.62
CA ASN A 552 -37.23 9.47 -45.18
C ASN A 552 -36.96 7.99 -44.90
N LEU A 553 -37.52 7.12 -45.73
CA LEU A 553 -37.36 5.67 -45.65
C LEU A 553 -35.96 5.22 -46.04
N ARG A 554 -35.37 5.86 -47.07
CA ARG A 554 -33.94 5.66 -47.41
C ARG A 554 -33.03 6.01 -46.24
N ARG A 555 -33.26 7.15 -45.58
CA ARG A 555 -32.51 7.56 -44.38
C ARG A 555 -32.66 6.54 -43.25
N TYR A 556 -33.90 6.10 -42.98
CA TYR A 556 -34.16 5.09 -41.96
C TYR A 556 -33.42 3.79 -42.22
N VAL A 557 -33.53 3.24 -43.44
CA VAL A 557 -32.83 2.01 -43.85
C VAL A 557 -31.32 2.15 -43.68
N THR A 558 -30.72 3.27 -44.11
CA THR A 558 -29.27 3.48 -43.93
C THR A 558 -28.85 3.64 -42.47
N ASP A 559 -29.71 4.21 -41.63
CA ASP A 559 -29.42 4.32 -40.19
C ASP A 559 -29.53 2.96 -39.48
N VAL A 560 -30.42 2.06 -39.95
CA VAL A 560 -30.51 0.67 -39.47
C VAL A 560 -29.24 -0.11 -39.80
N LEU A 561 -28.65 0.09 -40.99
CA LEU A 561 -27.42 -0.59 -41.39
C LEU A 561 -26.22 -0.26 -40.47
N PHE A 562 -26.24 0.90 -39.81
CA PHE A 562 -25.21 1.33 -38.84
C PHE A 562 -25.71 1.27 -37.38
N ALA A 563 -26.87 0.65 -37.13
CA ALA A 563 -27.52 0.54 -35.82
C ALA A 563 -27.75 1.89 -35.09
N ARG A 564 -28.05 2.98 -35.81
CA ARG A 564 -28.28 4.35 -35.27
C ARG A 564 -29.72 4.87 -35.39
N GLY A 565 -30.60 4.20 -36.15
CA GLY A 565 -31.88 4.74 -36.66
C GLY A 565 -33.08 5.03 -35.74
N TYR A 566 -33.31 6.31 -35.44
CA TYR A 566 -34.60 6.98 -35.15
C TYR A 566 -35.91 6.36 -35.69
N CYS A 567 -36.67 5.57 -34.92
CA CYS A 567 -38.06 5.22 -35.29
C CYS A 567 -39.07 6.20 -34.63
N THR A 568 -39.48 7.25 -35.35
CA THR A 568 -40.50 8.21 -34.88
C THR A 568 -41.50 8.59 -35.98
N GLY A 569 -42.81 8.48 -35.71
CA GLY A 569 -43.87 8.97 -36.60
C GLY A 569 -43.86 8.32 -37.99
N GLU A 570 -43.85 9.13 -39.04
CA GLU A 570 -43.88 8.70 -40.46
C GLU A 570 -42.60 7.96 -40.94
N LEU A 571 -41.52 7.93 -40.14
CA LEU A 571 -40.30 7.16 -40.47
C LEU A 571 -40.48 5.64 -40.26
N CYS A 572 -41.41 5.23 -39.39
CA CYS A 572 -41.70 3.82 -39.09
C CYS A 572 -42.83 3.31 -39.99
N ALA A 573 -42.66 3.35 -41.32
CA ALA A 573 -43.69 2.80 -42.21
C ALA A 573 -43.84 1.29 -41.94
N PRO A 574 -45.07 0.74 -41.78
CA PRO A 574 -45.26 -0.70 -41.70
C PRO A 574 -44.80 -1.35 -43.01
N CYS A 575 -44.24 -2.55 -42.92
CA CYS A 575 -43.82 -3.26 -44.13
C CYS A 575 -45.04 -3.49 -45.05
N GLY A 576 -44.85 -3.34 -46.37
CA GLY A 576 -45.94 -3.26 -47.36
C GLY A 576 -46.23 -1.83 -47.89
N ALA A 577 -45.72 -0.77 -47.24
CA ALA A 577 -45.77 0.61 -47.76
C ALA A 577 -44.60 0.93 -48.71
N GLY A 578 -44.37 0.08 -49.72
CA GLY A 578 -43.25 0.22 -50.68
C GLY A 578 -41.94 -0.44 -50.24
N VAL A 579 -41.94 -1.20 -49.14
CA VAL A 579 -40.77 -1.96 -48.65
C VAL A 579 -41.16 -3.40 -48.35
N ALA A 580 -40.38 -4.35 -48.83
CA ALA A 580 -40.54 -5.77 -48.54
C ALA A 580 -40.37 -6.04 -47.04
N CYS A 581 -41.23 -6.87 -46.44
CA CYS A 581 -41.12 -7.24 -45.03
C CYS A 581 -39.90 -8.13 -44.72
N ASP A 582 -39.45 -8.88 -45.74
CA ASP A 582 -38.35 -9.84 -45.66
C ASP A 582 -37.07 -9.24 -46.26
N VAL A 583 -36.51 -8.25 -45.57
CA VAL A 583 -35.27 -7.59 -45.98
C VAL A 583 -34.08 -8.41 -45.47
N PRO A 584 -33.10 -8.78 -46.33
CA PRO A 584 -31.92 -9.54 -45.93
C PRO A 584 -30.88 -8.65 -45.23
N TRP A 585 -31.26 -8.11 -44.07
CA TRP A 585 -30.51 -7.07 -43.36
C TRP A 585 -29.04 -7.40 -43.12
N ARG A 586 -28.71 -8.64 -42.79
CA ARG A 586 -27.31 -9.03 -42.57
C ARG A 586 -26.46 -8.88 -43.83
N SER A 587 -26.96 -9.38 -44.97
CA SER A 587 -26.27 -9.27 -46.25
C SER A 587 -26.12 -7.81 -46.68
N LEU A 588 -27.13 -6.98 -46.41
CA LEU A 588 -27.06 -5.54 -46.66
C LEU A 588 -25.97 -4.87 -45.81
N ILE A 589 -25.89 -5.21 -44.52
CA ILE A 589 -24.86 -4.67 -43.62
C ILE A 589 -23.47 -5.04 -44.12
N GLU A 590 -23.22 -6.31 -44.44
CA GLU A 590 -21.90 -6.79 -44.88
C GLU A 590 -21.42 -6.16 -46.20
N ASN A 591 -22.33 -5.82 -47.11
CA ASN A 591 -21.98 -5.25 -48.41
C ASN A 591 -21.95 -3.72 -48.42
N VAL A 592 -22.80 -3.07 -47.61
CA VAL A 592 -22.89 -1.61 -47.54
C VAL A 592 -21.77 -1.04 -46.67
N HIS A 593 -21.40 -1.70 -45.57
CA HIS A 593 -20.19 -1.35 -44.84
C HIS A 593 -18.95 -1.54 -45.72
N ARG A 594 -17.93 -0.74 -45.46
CA ARG A 594 -16.65 -0.86 -46.15
C ARG A 594 -15.93 -2.14 -45.76
N SER A 595 -15.33 -2.79 -46.75
CA SER A 595 -14.41 -3.90 -46.54
C SER A 595 -13.10 -3.39 -45.91
N CYS A 596 -12.30 -4.30 -45.33
CA CYS A 596 -11.03 -3.92 -44.70
C CYS A 596 -10.10 -3.13 -45.66
N GLY A 597 -9.97 -3.56 -46.92
CA GLY A 597 -9.11 -2.89 -47.91
C GLY A 597 -9.60 -1.50 -48.33
N GLU A 598 -10.87 -1.17 -48.07
CA GLU A 598 -11.44 0.16 -48.28
C GLU A 598 -11.36 1.05 -47.02
N MET A 599 -10.94 0.47 -45.88
CA MET A 599 -10.80 1.17 -44.60
C MET A 599 -9.34 1.47 -44.29
N VAL A 600 -8.45 0.51 -44.51
CA VAL A 600 -7.06 0.59 -44.05
C VAL A 600 -6.07 0.03 -45.09
N SER A 601 -4.96 0.74 -45.26
CA SER A 601 -3.85 0.40 -46.16
C SER A 601 -2.51 0.79 -45.53
N GLU A 602 -1.39 0.41 -46.16
CA GLU A 602 -0.03 0.83 -45.76
C GLU A 602 0.31 0.57 -44.28
N CYS A 603 0.05 -0.65 -43.78
CA CYS A 603 0.27 -0.98 -42.37
C CYS A 603 1.74 -1.31 -42.06
N GLU A 604 2.23 -0.71 -40.97
CA GLU A 604 3.59 -0.87 -40.48
C GLU A 604 3.56 -0.94 -38.95
N TYR A 605 4.33 -1.86 -38.38
CA TYR A 605 4.59 -1.91 -36.93
C TYR A 605 6.10 -1.85 -36.69
N ASN A 606 6.56 -0.85 -35.94
CA ASN A 606 7.99 -0.63 -35.64
C ASN A 606 8.91 -0.66 -36.88
N GLY A 607 8.50 -0.08 -38.01
CA GLY A 607 9.28 -0.11 -39.26
C GLY A 607 9.07 -1.34 -40.15
N ALA A 608 8.39 -2.38 -39.65
CA ALA A 608 8.11 -3.58 -40.42
C ALA A 608 6.72 -3.52 -41.08
N VAL A 609 6.69 -3.54 -42.41
CA VAL A 609 5.44 -3.54 -43.20
C VAL A 609 4.77 -4.90 -43.14
N PHE A 610 3.45 -4.92 -42.96
CA PHE A 610 2.65 -6.15 -42.94
C PHE A 610 1.32 -6.00 -43.71
N PRO A 611 0.69 -7.10 -44.16
CA PRO A 611 -0.61 -7.04 -44.83
C PRO A 611 -1.72 -6.60 -43.87
N CYS A 612 -2.28 -5.41 -44.08
CA CYS A 612 -3.27 -4.81 -43.16
C CYS A 612 -4.40 -5.78 -42.79
N CYS A 613 -5.09 -6.37 -43.78
CA CYS A 613 -6.27 -7.19 -43.55
C CYS A 613 -5.99 -8.60 -43.01
N GLU A 614 -4.73 -8.99 -42.90
CA GLU A 614 -4.36 -10.20 -42.16
C GLU A 614 -4.40 -9.95 -40.64
N TYR A 615 -4.11 -8.71 -40.21
CA TYR A 615 -3.98 -8.34 -38.80
C TYR A 615 -5.15 -7.48 -38.29
N PHE A 616 -5.68 -6.56 -39.10
CA PHE A 616 -6.94 -5.85 -38.87
C PHE A 616 -8.12 -6.72 -39.31
N ARG A 617 -8.56 -7.63 -38.43
CA ARG A 617 -9.65 -8.57 -38.74
C ARG A 617 -10.98 -8.07 -38.19
N ALA A 618 -12.05 -8.50 -38.83
CA ALA A 618 -13.40 -8.19 -38.39
C ALA A 618 -13.65 -8.70 -36.96
N VAL A 619 -14.20 -7.83 -36.12
CA VAL A 619 -14.75 -8.11 -34.80
C VAL A 619 -16.18 -7.60 -34.80
N ASP A 620 -17.12 -8.44 -34.37
CA ASP A 620 -18.53 -8.08 -34.32
C ASP A 620 -18.75 -7.04 -33.21
N SER A 621 -19.29 -5.88 -33.59
CA SER A 621 -19.58 -4.78 -32.66
C SER A 621 -21.08 -4.50 -32.59
N GLU A 622 -21.47 -3.57 -31.73
CA GLU A 622 -22.87 -3.18 -31.65
C GLU A 622 -23.37 -2.33 -32.85
N ARG A 623 -22.43 -1.78 -33.65
CA ARG A 623 -22.68 -0.88 -34.80
C ARG A 623 -22.49 -1.56 -36.16
N GLY A 624 -22.08 -2.83 -36.17
CA GLY A 624 -21.71 -3.58 -37.38
C GLY A 624 -20.27 -4.09 -37.32
N PRO A 625 -19.69 -4.53 -38.45
CA PRO A 625 -18.33 -5.05 -38.48
C PRO A 625 -17.31 -3.91 -38.25
N CYS A 626 -16.44 -4.07 -37.25
CA CYS A 626 -15.26 -3.22 -37.07
C CYS A 626 -13.99 -4.03 -37.29
N PHE A 627 -12.88 -3.39 -37.66
CA PHE A 627 -11.60 -4.08 -37.88
C PHE A 627 -10.64 -3.80 -36.74
N SER A 628 -10.21 -4.85 -36.03
CA SER A 628 -9.37 -4.73 -34.85
C SER A 628 -7.99 -5.35 -35.05
N PHE A 629 -6.96 -4.56 -34.77
CA PHE A 629 -5.58 -5.00 -34.63
C PHE A 629 -5.31 -5.43 -33.18
N ASN A 630 -4.56 -6.53 -33.00
CA ASN A 630 -4.13 -7.05 -31.71
C ASN A 630 -5.25 -7.38 -30.68
N SER A 631 -6.45 -7.73 -31.14
CA SER A 631 -7.56 -8.12 -30.26
C SER A 631 -7.70 -9.64 -30.09
N LEU A 632 -8.01 -10.06 -28.86
CA LEU A 632 -8.37 -11.43 -28.47
C LEU A 632 -9.84 -11.78 -28.76
N GLN A 633 -10.68 -10.79 -29.10
CA GLN A 633 -12.08 -11.02 -29.48
C GLN A 633 -12.23 -11.60 -30.90
N ARG A 634 -11.11 -11.97 -31.53
CA ARG A 634 -11.07 -12.61 -32.84
C ARG A 634 -11.13 -14.14 -32.67
N LYS A 635 -11.89 -14.83 -33.52
CA LYS A 635 -12.05 -16.29 -33.50
C LYS A 635 -10.81 -17.07 -34.01
N ALA A 636 -9.59 -16.51 -34.00
CA ALA A 636 -8.40 -17.11 -34.62
C ALA A 636 -7.06 -16.80 -33.89
N ASP A 637 -6.19 -17.82 -33.84
CA ASP A 637 -4.89 -17.86 -33.13
C ASP A 637 -3.75 -17.12 -33.87
N LEU A 638 -3.66 -15.80 -33.71
CA LEU A 638 -2.45 -15.04 -34.06
C LEU A 638 -1.78 -14.54 -32.77
N ALA A 639 -0.47 -14.73 -32.66
CA ALA A 639 0.31 -14.22 -31.54
C ALA A 639 0.15 -12.69 -31.42
N LEU A 640 -0.03 -12.20 -30.20
CA LEU A 640 -0.18 -10.77 -29.94
C LEU A 640 1.15 -10.04 -30.12
N PHE A 641 1.07 -8.79 -30.58
CA PHE A 641 2.21 -7.89 -30.62
C PHE A 641 2.54 -7.41 -29.22
N VAL A 642 3.84 -7.36 -28.91
CA VAL A 642 4.36 -7.04 -27.59
C VAL A 642 5.44 -5.96 -27.67
N VAL A 643 5.52 -5.16 -26.61
CA VAL A 643 6.54 -4.14 -26.41
C VAL A 643 7.42 -4.55 -25.25
N ASN A 644 8.73 -4.34 -25.40
CA ASN A 644 9.73 -4.59 -24.38
C ASN A 644 10.97 -3.72 -24.65
N ARG A 645 12.01 -3.86 -23.82
CA ARG A 645 13.24 -3.07 -23.95
C ARG A 645 13.97 -3.28 -25.28
N THR A 646 13.81 -4.44 -25.92
CA THR A 646 14.45 -4.76 -27.20
C THR A 646 13.68 -4.20 -28.39
N THR A 647 12.35 -4.21 -28.34
CA THR A 647 11.49 -3.71 -29.42
C THR A 647 11.26 -2.20 -29.32
N GLY A 648 11.47 -1.61 -28.14
CA GLY A 648 11.23 -0.19 -27.89
C GLY A 648 9.75 0.15 -27.74
N PRO A 649 9.41 1.44 -27.58
CA PRO A 649 8.02 1.88 -27.51
C PRO A 649 7.34 1.59 -28.85
N GLY A 650 6.33 0.73 -28.82
CA GLY A 650 5.63 0.28 -30.03
C GLY A 650 5.00 1.43 -30.81
N VAL A 651 5.13 1.38 -32.13
CA VAL A 651 4.56 2.33 -33.09
C VAL A 651 3.81 1.56 -34.16
N LEU A 652 2.49 1.74 -34.21
CA LEU A 652 1.63 1.23 -35.27
C LEU A 652 1.30 2.38 -36.22
N LYS A 653 1.61 2.21 -37.50
CA LYS A 653 1.25 3.16 -38.56
C LYS A 653 0.36 2.50 -39.59
N PHE A 654 -0.60 3.24 -40.10
CA PHE A 654 -1.44 2.82 -41.21
C PHE A 654 -2.06 4.02 -41.89
N ARG A 655 -2.52 3.84 -43.13
CA ARG A 655 -3.27 4.83 -43.88
C ARG A 655 -4.76 4.50 -43.83
N LEU A 656 -5.53 5.41 -43.24
CA LEU A 656 -6.98 5.33 -43.11
C LEU A 656 -7.65 5.92 -44.36
N LEU A 657 -8.45 5.12 -45.07
CA LEU A 657 -9.03 5.47 -46.37
C LEU A 657 -10.48 5.98 -46.29
N ALA A 658 -11.12 5.87 -45.12
CA ALA A 658 -12.47 6.34 -44.88
C ALA A 658 -12.64 6.85 -43.45
N ASP A 659 -13.63 7.73 -43.25
CA ASP A 659 -13.96 8.27 -41.92
C ASP A 659 -14.23 7.14 -40.91
N ALA A 660 -13.53 7.17 -39.79
CA ALA A 660 -13.59 6.10 -38.80
C ALA A 660 -13.45 6.62 -37.37
N GLU A 661 -14.08 5.88 -36.45
CA GLU A 661 -13.79 5.93 -35.02
C GLU A 661 -12.66 4.93 -34.74
N ILE A 662 -11.55 5.44 -34.21
CA ILE A 662 -10.36 4.69 -33.82
C ILE A 662 -10.36 4.57 -32.30
N SER A 663 -10.45 3.36 -31.78
CA SER A 663 -10.37 3.12 -30.34
C SER A 663 -9.11 2.36 -29.95
N VAL A 664 -8.48 2.76 -28.84
CA VAL A 664 -7.29 2.11 -28.27
C VAL A 664 -7.66 1.54 -26.91
N HIS A 665 -7.64 0.21 -26.76
CA HIS A 665 -8.14 -0.47 -25.57
C HIS A 665 -7.38 -1.77 -25.28
N SER A 666 -7.63 -2.38 -24.12
CA SER A 666 -7.07 -3.69 -23.75
C SER A 666 -7.42 -4.77 -24.78
N THR A 667 -6.55 -5.77 -24.95
CA THR A 667 -6.65 -6.72 -26.06
C THR A 667 -7.90 -7.59 -26.05
N GLU A 668 -8.39 -7.92 -24.87
CA GLU A 668 -9.64 -8.65 -24.65
C GLU A 668 -10.88 -7.76 -24.74
N GLU A 669 -10.74 -6.44 -24.60
CA GLU A 669 -11.90 -5.57 -24.55
C GLU A 669 -12.52 -5.37 -25.94
N LEU A 670 -13.83 -5.11 -25.97
CA LEU A 670 -14.61 -4.86 -27.16
C LEU A 670 -14.98 -3.38 -27.23
N SER A 671 -14.73 -2.75 -28.39
CA SER A 671 -15.08 -1.34 -28.64
C SER A 671 -16.60 -1.14 -28.75
N THR A 672 -17.27 -1.08 -27.59
CA THR A 672 -18.70 -0.81 -27.45
C THR A 672 -18.94 0.63 -26.98
N ASN A 673 -20.20 1.05 -26.92
CA ASN A 673 -20.65 2.36 -26.47
C ASN A 673 -20.31 2.58 -24.99
N ASN A 674 -20.14 1.49 -24.23
CA ASN A 674 -19.73 1.51 -22.82
C ASN A 674 -18.22 1.70 -22.62
N LEU A 675 -17.40 1.52 -23.68
CA LEU A 675 -15.98 1.85 -23.61
C LEU A 675 -15.81 3.37 -23.39
N ASP A 676 -14.90 3.76 -22.51
CA ASP A 676 -14.64 5.17 -22.17
C ASP A 676 -14.43 6.01 -23.43
N GLY A 677 -15.15 7.14 -23.51
CA GLY A 677 -15.06 8.07 -24.62
C GLY A 677 -13.66 8.64 -24.84
N LYS A 678 -12.81 8.70 -23.79
CA LYS A 678 -11.41 9.15 -23.91
C LYS A 678 -10.53 8.21 -24.73
N LEU A 679 -10.96 6.97 -24.90
CA LEU A 679 -10.25 5.96 -25.68
C LEU A 679 -10.68 5.95 -27.15
N LYS A 680 -11.70 6.74 -27.51
CA LYS A 680 -12.28 6.81 -28.86
C LYS A 680 -11.92 8.13 -29.52
N ASN A 681 -11.30 8.05 -30.69
CA ASN A 681 -10.87 9.20 -31.47
C ASN A 681 -11.52 9.14 -32.85
N VAL A 682 -12.11 10.23 -33.30
CA VAL A 682 -12.76 10.32 -34.61
C VAL A 682 -11.82 10.99 -35.60
N VAL A 683 -11.64 10.38 -36.76
CA VAL A 683 -10.84 10.94 -37.86
C VAL A 683 -11.71 11.10 -39.10
N HIS A 684 -11.72 12.32 -39.65
CA HIS A 684 -12.44 12.69 -40.87
C HIS A 684 -11.47 12.87 -42.03
N THR A 685 -11.36 11.84 -42.88
CA THR A 685 -10.37 11.73 -43.98
C THR A 685 -10.50 12.81 -45.06
N LEU A 686 -11.64 13.50 -45.13
CA LEU A 686 -11.84 14.63 -46.06
C LEU A 686 -11.23 15.95 -45.58
N SER A 687 -11.09 16.14 -44.27
CA SER A 687 -10.57 17.36 -43.66
C SER A 687 -9.20 17.17 -43.00
N GLU A 688 -8.84 15.92 -42.70
CA GLU A 688 -7.64 15.55 -41.96
C GLU A 688 -6.89 14.51 -42.78
N ASN A 689 -5.61 14.76 -43.05
CA ASN A 689 -4.74 13.80 -43.75
C ASN A 689 -3.64 13.24 -42.83
N ARG A 690 -3.63 13.63 -41.56
CA ARG A 690 -2.74 13.10 -40.53
C ARG A 690 -3.45 13.03 -39.17
N ALA A 691 -3.30 11.91 -38.47
CA ALA A 691 -3.76 11.73 -37.10
C ALA A 691 -2.68 11.06 -36.25
N ASP A 692 -2.30 11.70 -35.15
CA ASP A 692 -1.30 11.18 -34.20
C ASP A 692 -2.03 10.84 -32.87
N ILE A 693 -1.97 9.58 -32.43
CA ILE A 693 -2.53 9.09 -31.15
C ILE A 693 -1.38 8.65 -30.26
N LEU A 694 -1.19 9.36 -29.14
CA LEU A 694 -0.18 9.05 -28.13
C LEU A 694 -0.84 8.42 -26.91
N PHE A 695 -0.35 7.27 -26.47
CA PHE A 695 -0.92 6.55 -25.32
C PHE A 695 0.15 6.06 -24.34
N SER A 696 -0.27 5.79 -23.11
CA SER A 696 0.48 5.04 -22.09
C SER A 696 -0.33 3.83 -21.62
N ILE A 697 0.35 2.78 -21.19
CA ILE A 697 -0.28 1.56 -20.67
C ILE A 697 0.30 1.22 -19.30
N VAL A 698 -0.54 0.76 -18.38
CA VAL A 698 -0.15 0.21 -17.07
C VAL A 698 -0.84 -1.15 -16.94
N GLU A 699 -0.05 -2.22 -16.78
CA GLU A 699 -0.60 -3.58 -16.69
C GLU A 699 -1.09 -3.90 -15.28
N VAL A 700 -2.09 -4.78 -15.18
CA VAL A 700 -2.58 -5.35 -13.92
C VAL A 700 -2.15 -6.82 -13.83
N VAL A 701 -1.33 -7.15 -12.85
CA VAL A 701 -0.88 -8.51 -12.55
C VAL A 701 -1.62 -9.02 -11.32
N ASN A 702 -2.08 -10.26 -11.34
CA ASN A 702 -2.80 -10.86 -10.23
C ASN A 702 -1.89 -11.80 -9.44
N ASP A 703 -2.11 -11.89 -8.13
CA ASP A 703 -1.53 -12.93 -7.29
C ASP A 703 -1.94 -14.33 -7.79
N GLN A 704 -1.04 -15.30 -7.68
CA GLN A 704 -1.25 -16.66 -8.19
C GLN A 704 -2.47 -17.35 -7.57
N LEU A 705 -2.82 -17.02 -6.32
CA LEU A 705 -3.94 -17.64 -5.60
C LEU A 705 -5.29 -16.99 -5.94
N LEU A 706 -5.28 -15.79 -6.54
CA LEU A 706 -6.50 -15.03 -6.87
C LEU A 706 -7.37 -15.75 -7.92
N ALA A 707 -6.76 -16.52 -8.82
CA ALA A 707 -7.47 -17.29 -9.85
C ALA A 707 -8.42 -18.35 -9.24
N ASN A 708 -8.07 -18.88 -8.07
CA ASN A 708 -8.86 -19.92 -7.39
C ASN A 708 -9.89 -19.34 -6.42
N THR A 709 -9.94 -18.02 -6.27
CA THR A 709 -10.89 -17.33 -5.39
C THR A 709 -12.20 -17.08 -6.13
N ASP A 710 -13.32 -17.18 -5.40
CA ASP A 710 -14.66 -16.93 -5.95
C ASP A 710 -14.77 -15.51 -6.55
N ILE A 711 -15.51 -15.40 -7.66
CA ILE A 711 -15.70 -14.16 -8.41
C ILE A 711 -16.33 -13.05 -7.54
N SER A 712 -17.24 -13.41 -6.62
CA SER A 712 -17.89 -12.44 -5.71
C SER A 712 -16.92 -11.77 -4.74
N VAL A 713 -15.80 -12.43 -4.47
CA VAL A 713 -14.78 -11.98 -3.52
C VAL A 713 -13.73 -11.12 -4.21
N ARG A 714 -13.27 -11.51 -5.41
CA ARG A 714 -12.27 -10.73 -6.17
C ARG A 714 -12.84 -9.64 -7.07
N GLU A 715 -14.16 -9.55 -7.18
CA GLU A 715 -14.91 -8.52 -7.92
C GLU A 715 -14.45 -8.32 -9.39
N CYS A 716 -13.87 -9.35 -10.01
CA CYS A 716 -13.42 -9.34 -11.40
C CYS A 716 -13.52 -10.74 -12.02
N ARG A 717 -13.53 -10.84 -13.35
CA ARG A 717 -13.56 -12.10 -14.10
C ARG A 717 -12.35 -12.25 -15.01
N TYR A 718 -11.77 -13.45 -15.07
CA TYR A 718 -10.74 -13.80 -16.04
C TYR A 718 -11.33 -14.10 -17.42
N LEU A 719 -10.47 -14.11 -18.44
CA LEU A 719 -10.85 -14.29 -19.84
C LEU A 719 -11.71 -15.54 -20.13
N HIS A 720 -11.54 -16.61 -19.36
CA HIS A 720 -12.26 -17.87 -19.52
C HIS A 720 -13.56 -17.94 -18.70
N GLU A 721 -13.82 -16.96 -17.83
CA GLU A 721 -14.97 -16.95 -16.92
C GLU A 721 -16.18 -16.26 -17.54
N THR A 722 -16.53 -16.73 -18.72
CA THR A 722 -17.70 -16.26 -19.47
C THR A 722 -18.97 -16.54 -18.70
N ILE A 723 -20.00 -15.73 -18.95
CA ILE A 723 -21.30 -15.92 -18.33
C ILE A 723 -22.01 -17.04 -19.05
N ASP A 724 -22.63 -17.95 -18.29
CA ASP A 724 -23.54 -18.96 -18.82
C ASP A 724 -24.83 -18.29 -19.33
N ASN A 725 -24.74 -17.72 -20.52
CA ASN A 725 -25.80 -17.00 -21.19
C ASN A 725 -25.80 -17.39 -22.68
N PRO A 726 -26.94 -17.83 -23.24
CA PRO A 726 -27.02 -18.21 -24.65
C PRO A 726 -26.75 -17.05 -25.63
N PHE A 727 -26.82 -15.80 -25.16
CA PHE A 727 -26.47 -14.58 -25.88
C PHE A 727 -25.04 -14.10 -25.60
N TYR A 728 -24.19 -14.93 -24.99
CA TYR A 728 -22.75 -14.66 -24.90
C TYR A 728 -22.01 -15.47 -25.96
N THR A 729 -21.58 -14.82 -27.05
CA THR A 729 -21.02 -15.49 -28.24
C THR A 729 -19.59 -15.06 -28.57
N TYR A 730 -18.98 -14.27 -27.68
CA TYR A 730 -17.64 -13.72 -27.82
C TYR A 730 -16.57 -14.71 -27.34
N PRO A 731 -15.37 -14.76 -27.96
CA PRO A 731 -14.34 -15.76 -27.63
C PRO A 731 -13.80 -15.70 -26.19
N VAL A 732 -13.68 -14.50 -25.62
CA VAL A 732 -13.11 -14.28 -24.28
C VAL A 732 -13.93 -13.25 -23.50
N TYR A 733 -13.92 -13.39 -22.18
CA TYR A 733 -14.57 -12.44 -21.28
C TYR A 733 -13.96 -11.04 -21.36
N SER A 734 -14.84 -10.04 -21.51
CA SER A 734 -14.56 -8.63 -21.26
C SER A 734 -15.83 -7.94 -20.75
N TYR A 735 -15.67 -6.78 -20.14
CA TYR A 735 -16.81 -6.03 -19.63
C TYR A 735 -17.74 -5.58 -20.76
N GLY A 736 -17.19 -5.08 -21.86
CA GLY A 736 -17.93 -4.67 -23.05
C GLY A 736 -18.67 -5.83 -23.72
N ALA A 737 -18.03 -6.99 -23.88
CA ALA A 737 -18.65 -8.19 -24.44
C ALA A 737 -19.83 -8.67 -23.57
N CYS A 738 -19.65 -8.68 -22.25
CA CYS A 738 -20.69 -9.02 -21.28
C CYS A 738 -21.90 -8.08 -21.38
N LYS A 739 -21.66 -6.77 -21.35
CA LYS A 739 -22.72 -5.77 -21.47
C LYS A 739 -23.47 -5.86 -22.79
N LEU A 740 -22.74 -6.11 -23.88
CA LEU A 740 -23.34 -6.26 -25.20
C LEU A 740 -24.20 -7.53 -25.31
N ALA A 741 -23.76 -8.63 -24.70
CA ALA A 741 -24.54 -9.87 -24.59
C ALA A 741 -25.85 -9.65 -23.83
N LEU A 742 -25.79 -9.07 -22.63
CA LEU A 742 -26.99 -8.79 -21.81
C LEU A 742 -27.95 -7.82 -22.49
N SER A 743 -27.43 -6.74 -23.08
CA SER A 743 -28.27 -5.80 -23.84
C SER A 743 -28.92 -6.47 -25.06
N THR A 744 -28.30 -7.49 -25.62
CA THR A 744 -28.86 -8.25 -26.75
C THR A 744 -29.94 -9.21 -26.28
N GLU A 745 -29.73 -9.90 -25.15
CA GLU A 745 -30.74 -10.74 -24.51
C GLU A 745 -31.98 -9.93 -24.13
N GLU A 746 -31.82 -8.80 -23.45
CA GLU A 746 -32.96 -7.97 -23.02
C GLU A 746 -33.78 -7.48 -24.22
N ALA A 747 -33.10 -7.02 -25.26
CA ALA A 747 -33.76 -6.62 -26.50
C ALA A 747 -34.47 -7.82 -27.17
N TYR A 748 -33.89 -9.02 -27.13
CA TYR A 748 -34.53 -10.24 -27.59
C TYR A 748 -35.75 -10.61 -26.72
N GLN A 749 -35.69 -10.46 -25.40
CA GLN A 749 -36.84 -10.75 -24.54
C GLN A 749 -38.03 -9.85 -24.86
N HIS A 750 -37.77 -8.59 -25.22
CA HIS A 750 -38.79 -7.63 -25.59
C HIS A 750 -39.31 -7.82 -27.03
N CYS A 751 -38.40 -7.92 -28.01
CA CYS A 751 -38.75 -7.90 -29.44
C CYS A 751 -38.76 -9.29 -30.11
N LYS A 752 -38.33 -10.34 -29.41
CA LYS A 752 -38.21 -11.74 -29.89
C LYS A 752 -37.32 -11.92 -31.11
N CYS A 753 -36.38 -11.01 -31.31
CA CYS A 753 -35.38 -11.06 -32.37
C CYS A 753 -34.13 -10.22 -32.01
N VAL A 754 -33.03 -10.43 -32.74
CA VAL A 754 -31.73 -9.78 -32.53
C VAL A 754 -31.40 -8.83 -33.69
N HIS A 755 -30.80 -7.69 -33.40
CA HIS A 755 -30.38 -6.75 -34.44
C HIS A 755 -29.34 -7.40 -35.38
N PRO A 756 -29.49 -7.33 -36.72
CA PRO A 756 -28.61 -8.02 -37.68
C PRO A 756 -27.14 -7.56 -37.69
N ALA A 757 -26.84 -6.42 -37.06
CA ALA A 757 -25.48 -5.94 -36.85
C ALA A 757 -24.71 -6.71 -35.77
N ARG A 758 -25.38 -7.53 -34.95
CA ARG A 758 -24.76 -8.37 -33.90
C ARG A 758 -24.04 -9.60 -34.50
N ASP A 759 -23.33 -10.35 -33.66
CA ASP A 759 -22.53 -11.53 -34.03
C ASP A 759 -23.32 -12.52 -34.93
N LEU A 760 -22.59 -13.14 -35.87
CA LEU A 760 -23.12 -14.07 -36.87
C LEU A 760 -23.83 -15.30 -36.29
N SER A 761 -23.50 -15.71 -35.07
CA SER A 761 -24.16 -16.79 -34.33
C SER A 761 -25.67 -16.55 -34.15
N TYR A 762 -26.11 -15.28 -34.13
CA TYR A 762 -27.53 -14.92 -34.01
C TYR A 762 -28.30 -14.99 -35.32
N LYS A 763 -27.69 -15.41 -36.43
CA LYS A 763 -28.33 -15.44 -37.75
C LYS A 763 -29.75 -16.02 -37.77
N PRO A 764 -30.06 -17.13 -37.06
CA PRO A 764 -31.43 -17.68 -37.02
C PRO A 764 -32.46 -16.79 -36.29
N MET A 765 -31.99 -15.87 -35.45
CA MET A 765 -32.79 -15.01 -34.57
C MET A 765 -32.84 -13.56 -35.05
N TYR A 766 -32.27 -13.24 -36.21
CA TYR A 766 -32.22 -11.86 -36.70
C TYR A 766 -33.61 -11.29 -36.95
N CYS A 767 -33.78 -10.02 -36.57
CA CYS A 767 -35.00 -9.28 -36.78
C CYS A 767 -35.28 -9.10 -38.28
N ASN A 768 -36.53 -9.34 -38.66
CA ASN A 768 -37.10 -8.83 -39.90
C ASN A 768 -37.41 -7.32 -39.75
N TYR A 769 -37.99 -6.71 -40.78
CA TYR A 769 -38.31 -5.27 -40.77
C TYR A 769 -39.15 -4.84 -39.54
N THR A 770 -40.18 -5.61 -39.19
CA THR A 770 -41.03 -5.30 -38.03
C THR A 770 -40.29 -5.43 -36.69
N GLY A 771 -39.37 -6.39 -36.58
CA GLY A 771 -38.55 -6.60 -35.39
C GLY A 771 -37.55 -5.47 -35.16
N ILE A 772 -36.95 -4.92 -36.22
CA ILE A 772 -36.01 -3.79 -36.14
C ILE A 772 -36.70 -2.52 -35.63
N ASN A 773 -37.93 -2.25 -36.08
CA ASN A 773 -38.73 -1.13 -35.55
C ASN A 773 -38.94 -1.25 -34.03
N CYS A 774 -39.23 -2.47 -33.54
CA CYS A 774 -39.33 -2.75 -32.10
C CYS A 774 -38.00 -2.47 -31.40
N TRP A 775 -36.90 -3.01 -31.95
CA TRP A 775 -35.57 -2.88 -31.36
C TRP A 775 -35.16 -1.43 -31.15
N HIS A 776 -35.39 -0.58 -32.15
CA HIS A 776 -35.08 0.85 -32.08
C HIS A 776 -36.00 1.65 -31.15
N THR A 777 -37.26 1.23 -31.04
CA THR A 777 -38.20 1.81 -30.06
C THR A 777 -37.75 1.47 -28.64
N TYR A 778 -37.31 0.24 -28.41
CA TYR A 778 -36.79 -0.23 -27.12
C TYR A 778 -35.52 0.52 -26.69
N GLU A 779 -34.50 0.57 -27.56
CA GLU A 779 -33.23 1.26 -27.27
C GLU A 779 -33.45 2.75 -26.95
N ASN A 780 -34.34 3.44 -27.67
CA ASN A 780 -34.51 4.90 -27.52
C ASN A 780 -35.50 5.33 -26.43
N ASN A 781 -36.61 4.61 -26.24
CA ASN A 781 -37.69 5.06 -25.37
C ASN A 781 -37.76 4.34 -24.03
N ILE A 782 -37.33 3.07 -23.98
CA ILE A 782 -37.48 2.22 -22.79
C ILE A 782 -36.17 2.19 -22.02
N LYS A 783 -35.06 1.85 -22.68
CA LYS A 783 -33.72 1.77 -22.05
C LYS A 783 -33.23 3.13 -21.54
N VAL A 784 -33.42 4.21 -22.30
CA VAL A 784 -33.04 5.59 -21.90
C VAL A 784 -33.88 6.11 -20.73
N LYS A 785 -35.17 5.77 -20.63
CA LYS A 785 -36.06 6.21 -19.54
C LYS A 785 -35.97 5.36 -18.28
N ALA A 786 -35.56 4.09 -18.40
CA ALA A 786 -35.48 3.17 -17.27
C ALA A 786 -34.30 3.45 -16.32
N GLY A 787 -33.31 4.28 -16.71
CA GLY A 787 -32.13 4.53 -15.88
C GLY A 787 -31.37 3.23 -15.61
N VAL A 788 -30.68 2.73 -16.62
CA VAL A 788 -29.75 1.58 -16.61
C VAL A 788 -28.85 1.61 -15.35
N ASP A 789 -28.56 0.55 -14.58
CA ASP A 789 -28.97 -0.86 -14.52
C ASP A 789 -28.45 -1.37 -13.17
N LYS A 790 -29.30 -1.74 -12.20
CA LYS A 790 -28.79 -2.38 -10.96
C LYS A 790 -28.37 -3.82 -11.21
N HIS A 791 -29.11 -4.55 -12.05
CA HIS A 791 -28.92 -5.98 -12.26
C HIS A 791 -27.73 -6.29 -13.17
N ALA A 792 -27.53 -5.52 -14.25
CA ALA A 792 -26.36 -5.71 -15.11
C ALA A 792 -25.04 -5.24 -14.47
N LYS A 793 -25.08 -4.54 -13.32
CA LYS A 793 -23.89 -4.19 -12.51
C LYS A 793 -23.47 -5.36 -11.60
N GLU A 794 -24.42 -6.19 -11.19
CA GLU A 794 -24.16 -7.39 -10.37
C GLU A 794 -23.60 -8.54 -11.22
N LEU A 795 -23.94 -8.63 -12.52
CA LEU A 795 -23.52 -9.74 -13.38
C LEU A 795 -22.23 -9.48 -14.19
N CYS A 796 -22.09 -8.29 -14.79
CA CYS A 796 -20.89 -7.90 -15.55
C CYS A 796 -19.89 -7.20 -14.64
N LEU A 797 -18.79 -7.88 -14.33
CA LEU A 797 -17.65 -7.35 -13.57
C LEU A 797 -16.50 -6.94 -14.50
N PRO A 798 -15.58 -6.06 -14.07
CA PRO A 798 -14.37 -5.74 -14.81
C PRO A 798 -13.51 -6.99 -15.12
N SER A 799 -12.67 -6.93 -16.16
CA SER A 799 -11.72 -8.00 -16.45
C SER A 799 -10.61 -8.03 -15.39
N CYS A 800 -10.17 -9.22 -14.98
CA CYS A 800 -9.07 -9.33 -14.02
C CYS A 800 -7.71 -8.99 -14.64
N VAL A 801 -7.58 -9.04 -15.97
CA VAL A 801 -6.33 -8.83 -16.72
C VAL A 801 -6.34 -7.53 -17.53
N GLU A 802 -7.36 -6.70 -17.32
CA GLU A 802 -7.53 -5.44 -18.04
C GLU A 802 -6.37 -4.50 -17.75
N SER A 803 -5.69 -4.05 -18.81
CA SER A 803 -4.64 -3.05 -18.69
C SER A 803 -5.25 -1.65 -18.68
N GLU A 804 -4.68 -0.75 -17.88
CA GLU A 804 -5.07 0.65 -17.88
C GLU A 804 -4.40 1.35 -19.05
N VAL A 805 -5.17 1.60 -20.11
CA VAL A 805 -4.74 2.37 -21.27
C VAL A 805 -5.20 3.81 -21.11
N THR A 806 -4.30 4.77 -21.28
CA THR A 806 -4.64 6.20 -21.25
C THR A 806 -4.17 6.87 -22.54
N THR A 807 -5.10 7.51 -23.25
CA THR A 807 -4.78 8.43 -24.35
C THR A 807 -4.19 9.72 -23.76
N ILE A 808 -2.90 9.94 -23.96
CA ILE A 808 -2.19 11.14 -23.48
C ILE A 808 -2.50 12.33 -24.38
N ASN A 809 -2.52 12.10 -25.69
CA ASN A 809 -2.79 13.14 -26.67
C ASN A 809 -3.39 12.55 -27.95
N PHE A 810 -4.30 13.30 -28.55
CA PHE A 810 -4.83 13.03 -29.88
C PHE A 810 -4.78 14.32 -30.70
N ALA A 811 -4.20 14.26 -31.89
CA ALA A 811 -4.16 15.37 -32.81
C ALA A 811 -4.47 14.90 -34.23
N ALA A 812 -5.61 15.33 -34.78
CA ALA A 812 -5.93 15.17 -36.19
C ALA A 812 -5.87 16.54 -36.88
N ARG A 813 -5.22 16.60 -38.04
CA ARG A 813 -4.97 17.85 -38.76
C ARG A 813 -4.73 17.61 -40.24
N TRP A 814 -4.82 18.68 -41.01
CA TRP A 814 -4.34 18.73 -42.38
C TRP A 814 -2.88 19.20 -42.42
N THR A 815 -2.04 18.51 -43.17
CA THR A 815 -0.61 18.77 -43.32
C THR A 815 -0.21 18.78 -44.80
N PRO A 816 0.48 19.81 -45.32
CA PRO A 816 0.85 19.88 -46.74
C PRO A 816 1.76 18.74 -47.23
N GLU A 817 2.50 18.12 -46.31
CA GLU A 817 3.51 17.10 -46.58
C GLU A 817 2.90 15.71 -46.87
N GLU A 818 1.69 15.44 -46.35
CA GLU A 818 0.96 14.19 -46.58
C GLU A 818 0.02 14.36 -47.79
N SER A 819 0.51 14.03 -48.99
CA SER A 819 -0.21 14.24 -50.26
C SER A 819 -0.95 13.00 -50.79
N GLY A 820 -1.09 11.94 -49.98
CA GLY A 820 -1.80 10.71 -50.32
C GLY A 820 -3.31 10.76 -50.07
N GLU A 821 -4.05 9.83 -50.69
CA GLU A 821 -5.49 9.63 -50.41
C GLU A 821 -5.68 9.09 -48.97
N GLY A 822 -6.64 9.66 -48.24
CA GLY A 822 -6.90 9.30 -46.84
C GLY A 822 -5.96 9.99 -45.83
N ALA A 823 -5.98 9.49 -44.58
CA ALA A 823 -5.21 10.04 -43.47
C ALA A 823 -4.09 9.09 -43.02
N ALA A 824 -2.87 9.59 -42.89
CA ALA A 824 -1.78 8.87 -42.23
C ALA A 824 -2.01 8.85 -40.72
N VAL A 825 -2.17 7.66 -40.13
CA VAL A 825 -2.42 7.48 -38.70
C VAL A 825 -1.20 6.87 -38.03
N GLU A 826 -0.73 7.49 -36.96
CA GLU A 826 0.34 6.96 -36.10
C GLU A 826 -0.21 6.76 -34.68
N VAL A 827 -0.27 5.50 -34.24
CA VAL A 827 -0.62 5.12 -32.87
C VAL A 827 0.67 4.71 -32.15
N LYS A 828 1.12 5.54 -31.22
CA LYS A 828 2.44 5.43 -30.61
C LYS A 828 2.38 5.45 -29.09
N MET A 829 3.13 4.54 -28.49
CA MET A 829 3.38 4.55 -27.05
C MET A 829 4.35 5.69 -26.70
N VAL A 830 4.00 6.54 -25.72
CA VAL A 830 4.83 7.69 -25.31
C VAL A 830 6.16 7.24 -24.73
N SER A 831 6.09 6.28 -23.81
CA SER A 831 7.23 5.68 -23.15
C SER A 831 6.89 4.25 -22.75
N LEU A 832 7.93 3.43 -22.65
CA LEU A 832 7.83 2.09 -22.07
C LEU A 832 7.22 2.16 -20.64
N PRO A 833 6.25 1.29 -20.26
CA PRO A 833 5.70 1.26 -18.91
C PRO A 833 6.76 1.20 -17.80
N THR A 834 6.64 2.10 -16.83
CA THR A 834 7.50 2.18 -15.64
C THR A 834 6.77 1.72 -14.36
N LEU A 835 5.49 1.37 -14.50
CA LEU A 835 4.58 1.03 -13.42
C LEU A 835 3.68 -0.11 -13.89
N ARG A 836 3.41 -1.06 -13.00
CA ARG A 836 2.29 -2.01 -13.10
C ARG A 836 1.55 -2.06 -11.76
N TYR A 837 0.28 -2.45 -11.77
CA TYR A 837 -0.47 -2.72 -10.55
C TYR A 837 -0.46 -4.22 -10.26
N GLN A 838 -0.25 -4.59 -9.00
CA GLN A 838 -0.35 -5.97 -8.54
C GLN A 838 -1.57 -6.13 -7.62
N ARG A 839 -2.50 -7.02 -7.99
CA ARG A 839 -3.71 -7.34 -7.21
C ARG A 839 -3.43 -8.53 -6.28
N ASN A 840 -3.41 -8.27 -4.97
CA ASN A 840 -3.04 -9.23 -3.92
C ASN A 840 -4.24 -9.66 -3.07
N LEU A 841 -4.25 -10.94 -2.67
CA LEU A 841 -5.22 -11.54 -1.76
C LEU A 841 -4.77 -11.33 -0.29
N LEU A 842 -5.62 -10.79 0.58
CA LEU A 842 -5.25 -10.39 1.94
C LEU A 842 -5.44 -11.47 3.02
N ARG A 843 -6.22 -12.55 2.80
CA ARG A 843 -6.49 -13.62 3.78
C ARG A 843 -6.71 -15.01 3.14
N ASP A 844 -6.07 -16.05 3.65
CA ASP A 844 -6.33 -17.46 3.27
C ASP A 844 -7.19 -18.17 4.35
N ASN A 845 -7.83 -19.29 4.02
CA ASN A 845 -8.59 -20.14 4.95
C ASN A 845 -7.75 -20.61 6.16
N LEU A 846 -6.41 -20.65 6.02
CA LEU A 846 -5.48 -20.90 7.12
C LEU A 846 -5.49 -19.76 8.16
N ASP A 847 -5.64 -18.51 7.73
CA ASP A 847 -5.69 -17.34 8.61
C ASP A 847 -6.97 -17.33 9.47
N LEU A 848 -8.05 -17.91 8.97
CA LEU A 848 -9.32 -18.06 9.69
C LEU A 848 -9.22 -19.08 10.82
N VAL A 849 -8.48 -20.18 10.60
CA VAL A 849 -8.19 -21.19 11.64
C VAL A 849 -7.27 -20.61 12.71
N VAL A 850 -6.28 -19.81 12.30
CA VAL A 850 -5.41 -19.07 13.22
C VAL A 850 -6.21 -18.03 14.00
N PHE A 851 -7.14 -17.32 13.37
CA PHE A 851 -8.06 -16.37 14.01
C PHE A 851 -8.98 -17.04 15.03
N CYS A 852 -9.58 -18.20 14.71
CA CYS A 852 -10.39 -18.97 15.65
C CYS A 852 -9.57 -19.55 16.82
N MET A 853 -8.34 -20.01 16.58
CA MET A 853 -7.42 -20.42 17.66
C MET A 853 -7.00 -19.24 18.53
N PHE A 854 -6.75 -18.08 17.94
CA PHE A 854 -6.46 -16.83 18.67
C PHE A 854 -7.65 -16.37 19.51
N GLN A 855 -8.87 -16.49 19.00
CA GLN A 855 -10.07 -16.06 19.71
C GLN A 855 -10.41 -16.96 20.91
N LEU A 856 -10.11 -18.26 20.81
CA LEU A 856 -10.16 -19.20 21.95
C LEU A 856 -9.11 -18.87 23.03
N LEU A 857 -7.92 -18.42 22.62
CA LEU A 857 -6.86 -17.96 23.55
C LEU A 857 -7.17 -16.58 24.16
N LEU A 858 -7.95 -15.73 23.47
CA LEU A 858 -8.34 -14.40 23.94
C LEU A 858 -9.45 -14.42 24.99
N GLU A 859 -10.42 -15.35 24.94
CA GLU A 859 -11.46 -15.47 25.99
C GLU A 859 -10.90 -15.93 27.35
N GLU A 860 -9.77 -16.67 27.37
CA GLU A 860 -9.08 -17.03 28.62
C GLU A 860 -8.54 -15.80 29.39
N SER A 861 -8.37 -14.65 28.73
CA SER A 861 -7.78 -13.45 29.35
C SER A 861 -8.81 -12.46 29.94
N TRP A 862 -10.10 -12.58 29.58
CA TRP A 862 -11.15 -11.65 30.04
C TRP A 862 -11.85 -12.09 31.35
N ASP A 863 -12.08 -13.39 31.57
CA ASP A 863 -12.79 -13.85 32.78
C ASP A 863 -11.88 -13.97 34.02
N CYS A 864 -10.56 -13.92 33.87
CA CYS A 864 -9.63 -13.86 35.01
C CYS A 864 -9.68 -12.52 35.77
N PHE A 865 -10.27 -11.45 35.20
CA PHE A 865 -10.28 -10.12 35.84
C PHE A 865 -11.58 -9.74 36.54
N SER A 866 -12.67 -10.52 36.43
CA SER A 866 -13.93 -10.22 37.13
C SER A 866 -14.09 -10.94 38.47
N ALA A 867 -13.16 -11.81 38.88
CA ALA A 867 -13.26 -12.61 40.11
C ALA A 867 -12.46 -12.08 41.32
N HIS A 868 -11.81 -10.92 41.23
CA HIS A 868 -11.05 -10.32 42.34
C HIS A 868 -11.67 -9.07 42.98
N GLN A 869 -12.99 -8.89 42.81
CA GLN A 869 -13.79 -8.03 43.68
C GLN A 869 -14.86 -8.85 44.41
N PHE A 870 -14.41 -9.76 45.28
CA PHE A 870 -15.02 -10.07 46.58
C PHE A 870 -13.98 -10.68 47.51
#